data_AF-A0A2K8PFZ1-F1
#
_entry.id   AF-A0A2K8PFZ1-F1
#
_cell.length_a   1.000
_cell.length_b   1.000
_cell.length_c   1.000
_cell.angle_alpha   90.00
_cell.angle_beta   90.00
_cell.angle_gamma   90.00
#
_symmetry.space_group_name_H-M   'P 1'
#
loop_
_entity.id
_entity.type
_entity.pdbx_description
1 polymer ?
#
loop_
_entity_poly.entity_id
_entity_poly.type
_entity_poly.pdbx_seq_one_letter_code
_entity_poly.pdbx_strand_id
1 'polypeptide(L)'
;MSEHRRKPPQPQGGGRAAPRRAAQPHPGRGSGPGRDVPTASSLGPAAGQTPPGSRADARRAAQRGAAGRSRPGGKGGKGGRLINYPRAEKEGWKRFVPSWKLVGGTALGFFAVIVAGAGIGIASVGTPDPNKAAQAQNNVFEWSDGTQMVATGGSTNRQIVPIDQIPVSMRNAVIAAENESFETDKGVDPMGIARAVVNMATGGSTQGGSTITQQYVKNMYLDSEQTLKRKVTELFISIKLGMSEEKNTVLAGYLNTAYYGRDAYGIQAAARAYFGKDAKDLNPSESAFLASMLKGPNLYNPDGGVGAAATPEANEKRARLRWAWVLDREVAVGRMEQSERDKYKDFPERVDLAQGRGLTGQIGYLVDVAKSYVMKTGDISAEKMALGGYTIRTTFEKPRVDALVKAVEDTRNDFLDEKARPEYDTFVQFGAASVDVKSGAIVALYGGPGFDQKHFTNNANTSGVPVGSTWKPYVLAAALEYGTQNSKGSGISIDSKYNADDLTVINNREGKPLLDKDGKPFRQKNESPEAHGYVTLNEAMRQSINVPFAQLVFDVGHSKVRSVAKSTGILEESMDENDNASFALGTSTPSAIRMADSYATFAASGTHREPYSVQTVQKDGKTLPGFGPPKEARAMDDAVANNITKVLQNVVENGTGTKAKKLGRPAAGKTGTTDQNKSAWFVGYTPQLSTSVTLFRNDPNAKGKDRKLLSMNHVGGVDSIHGGDIPAVIWTEYMREALKGTPAKDFPEAEDIGVIADAAGAPTPTPAAVPSPSASPSASVSPSPSMVSPSPSDGGKPSCKPWKLYCDPQTAAGTGNGGNGNGGNTNGGNGGGLPAGGTTGQPTTPPTGRPGRPGGVTNWGATIGGGG
;
A
#
# COMPACT_ATOMS: atom_id res chain seq x y z
N MET A 1 32.60 4.46 47.40
CA MET A 1 33.82 5.30 47.34
C MET A 1 33.54 6.51 46.46
N SER A 2 34.15 7.63 46.83
CA SER A 2 34.37 8.93 46.18
C SER A 2 33.84 9.24 44.76
N GLU A 3 33.20 10.42 44.69
CA GLU A 3 33.29 11.48 43.67
C GLU A 3 33.73 11.20 42.21
N HIS A 4 32.93 11.69 41.25
CA HIS A 4 33.30 12.90 40.47
C HIS A 4 32.12 13.41 39.61
N ARG A 5 31.91 14.73 39.60
CA ARG A 5 30.83 15.41 38.85
C ARG A 5 31.44 16.37 37.82
N ARG A 6 31.50 15.99 36.54
CA ARG A 6 31.90 16.89 35.44
C ARG A 6 30.68 17.42 34.68
N LYS A 7 30.64 18.74 34.44
CA LYS A 7 29.68 19.39 33.54
C LYS A 7 30.06 19.15 32.08
N PRO A 8 29.11 18.99 31.15
CA PRO A 8 29.37 19.16 29.71
C PRO A 8 29.45 20.65 29.33
N PRO A 9 30.15 21.02 28.24
CA PRO A 9 30.41 22.40 27.85
C PRO A 9 29.29 23.03 26.99
N GLN A 10 29.37 24.36 26.86
CA GLN A 10 28.44 25.22 26.12
C GLN A 10 29.03 25.59 24.74
N PRO A 11 28.28 25.53 23.62
CA PRO A 11 28.80 25.96 22.31
C PRO A 11 28.64 27.47 22.06
N GLN A 12 29.76 28.17 21.90
CA GLN A 12 29.89 29.33 21.00
C GLN A 12 30.26 28.81 19.60
N GLY A 13 29.96 29.43 18.44
CA GLY A 13 29.20 30.65 18.14
C GLY A 13 29.49 31.14 16.70
N GLY A 14 28.51 31.78 16.04
CA GLY A 14 28.62 32.39 14.68
C GLY A 14 28.04 31.52 13.55
N GLY A 15 27.28 32.01 12.54
CA GLY A 15 26.89 33.38 12.15
C GLY A 15 27.30 33.66 10.69
N ARG A 16 26.54 34.30 9.79
CA ARG A 16 25.32 35.18 9.86
C ARG A 16 24.26 34.63 8.83
N ALA A 17 23.25 35.32 8.28
CA ALA A 17 22.78 36.72 8.27
C ALA A 17 21.24 36.83 8.02
N ALA A 18 20.67 38.00 8.36
CA ALA A 18 19.29 38.41 8.06
C ALA A 18 19.20 39.93 7.87
N PRO A 19 18.15 40.45 7.21
CA PRO A 19 17.57 41.78 7.52
C PRO A 19 16.12 41.62 8.05
N ARG A 20 15.73 42.17 9.21
CA ARG A 20 15.41 43.58 9.54
C ARG A 20 14.07 44.09 8.97
N ARG A 21 13.29 45.00 9.60
CA ARG A 21 13.03 45.38 11.03
C ARG A 21 12.05 46.59 11.04
N ALA A 22 11.00 46.59 11.86
CA ALA A 22 10.31 47.77 12.46
C ALA A 22 9.13 47.24 13.33
N ALA A 23 8.87 47.57 14.60
CA ALA A 23 9.03 48.75 15.48
C ALA A 23 7.71 49.55 15.67
N GLN A 24 7.04 49.32 16.82
CA GLN A 24 6.33 50.22 17.80
C GLN A 24 5.72 51.59 17.34
N PRO A 25 4.74 52.23 18.06
CA PRO A 25 4.19 51.98 19.41
C PRO A 25 2.63 52.17 19.58
N HIS A 26 2.13 52.21 20.84
CA HIS A 26 0.88 52.88 21.29
C HIS A 26 1.19 54.33 21.78
N PRO A 27 0.26 55.22 22.26
CA PRO A 27 -1.22 55.16 22.42
C PRO A 27 -1.97 56.42 21.85
N GLY A 28 -3.32 56.52 21.98
CA GLY A 28 -4.01 57.81 21.73
C GLY A 28 -5.54 57.81 21.70
N ARG A 29 -6.16 58.88 22.20
CA ARG A 29 -7.58 59.07 22.58
C ARG A 29 -8.36 59.93 21.57
N GLY A 30 -9.66 59.67 21.38
CA GLY A 30 -10.70 60.62 20.91
C GLY A 30 -11.47 60.22 19.63
N SER A 31 -12.65 60.73 19.25
CA SER A 31 -13.73 61.51 19.91
C SER A 31 -14.76 61.95 18.83
N GLY A 32 -15.81 61.17 18.53
CA GLY A 32 -17.01 61.56 17.75
C GLY A 32 -16.81 62.02 16.28
N PRO A 33 -17.85 62.54 15.58
CA PRO A 33 -19.30 62.61 15.89
C PRO A 33 -20.25 62.16 14.73
N GLY A 34 -21.59 62.25 14.94
CA GLY A 34 -22.66 62.30 13.91
C GLY A 34 -23.19 60.93 13.39
N ARG A 35 -24.48 60.56 13.50
CA ARG A 35 -25.73 61.12 12.89
C ARG A 35 -25.76 60.99 11.36
N ASP A 36 -26.80 60.44 10.72
CA ASP A 36 -28.23 60.74 10.92
C ASP A 36 -29.25 59.58 10.79
N VAL A 37 -30.51 59.91 11.08
CA VAL A 37 -31.77 59.09 11.06
C VAL A 37 -32.62 59.52 9.82
N PRO A 38 -33.96 59.28 9.62
CA PRO A 38 -35.07 58.72 10.44
C PRO A 38 -35.78 57.50 9.78
N THR A 39 -36.73 56.75 10.37
CA THR A 39 -38.01 57.08 11.05
C THR A 39 -38.48 55.87 11.91
N ALA A 40 -39.72 55.77 12.40
CA ALA A 40 -40.36 56.55 13.48
C ALA A 40 -41.69 55.88 13.91
N SER A 41 -41.94 55.69 15.22
CA SER A 41 -43.28 55.45 15.82
C SER A 41 -43.26 55.73 17.33
N SER A 42 -44.41 56.04 17.93
CA SER A 42 -44.52 57.03 19.02
C SER A 42 -45.33 56.59 20.27
N LEU A 43 -45.32 57.48 21.29
CA LEU A 43 -46.09 57.47 22.56
C LEU A 43 -45.52 56.53 23.66
N GLY A 44 -45.19 56.92 24.90
CA GLY A 44 -45.33 58.18 25.68
C GLY A 44 -45.97 57.89 27.07
N PRO A 45 -45.81 58.68 28.15
CA PRO A 45 -44.94 59.86 28.40
C PRO A 45 -43.98 59.73 29.63
N ALA A 46 -43.24 60.80 29.95
CA ALA A 46 -42.29 60.95 31.08
C ALA A 46 -42.99 61.23 32.44
N ALA A 47 -42.36 61.43 33.62
CA ALA A 47 -40.97 61.74 34.07
C ALA A 47 -40.82 61.32 35.56
N GLY A 48 -39.68 61.38 36.29
CA GLY A 48 -38.28 61.74 36.00
C GLY A 48 -37.45 61.95 37.30
N GLN A 49 -36.11 61.90 37.16
CA GLN A 49 -35.06 62.47 38.05
C GLN A 49 -34.76 61.89 39.48
N THR A 50 -33.49 61.46 39.65
CA THR A 50 -32.43 61.74 40.70
C THR A 50 -32.78 62.34 42.09
N PRO A 51 -31.88 62.28 43.13
CA PRO A 51 -30.49 61.77 43.22
C PRO A 51 -30.17 60.90 44.49
N PRO A 52 -28.90 60.48 44.72
CA PRO A 52 -28.43 59.99 46.02
C PRO A 52 -27.81 61.11 46.89
N GLY A 53 -28.13 61.20 48.19
CA GLY A 53 -27.52 62.23 49.05
C GLY A 53 -27.81 62.19 50.56
N SER A 54 -26.75 61.90 51.34
CA SER A 54 -26.46 62.48 52.66
C SER A 54 -27.15 61.97 53.94
N ARG A 55 -26.58 62.42 55.06
CA ARG A 55 -26.92 62.10 56.45
C ARG A 55 -28.15 62.90 56.92
N ALA A 56 -28.90 62.28 57.83
CA ALA A 56 -29.66 62.87 58.94
C ALA A 56 -30.37 64.22 58.74
N ASP A 57 -31.71 64.22 58.86
CA ASP A 57 -32.31 65.18 59.80
C ASP A 57 -33.66 64.75 60.41
N ALA A 58 -34.05 65.55 61.40
CA ALA A 58 -34.99 65.37 62.49
C ALA A 58 -36.51 65.23 62.19
N ARG A 59 -37.21 64.57 63.15
CA ARG A 59 -38.48 65.00 63.82
C ARG A 59 -39.76 65.20 62.95
N ARG A 60 -40.99 64.88 63.39
CA ARG A 60 -41.59 64.47 64.69
C ARG A 60 -43.08 64.15 64.48
N ALA A 61 -43.66 63.13 65.13
CA ALA A 61 -45.04 63.14 65.69
C ALA A 61 -45.37 61.85 66.48
N ALA A 62 -46.39 61.95 67.34
CA ALA A 62 -46.92 61.00 68.35
C ALA A 62 -47.04 59.51 67.94
N GLN A 63 -47.15 58.52 68.84
CA GLN A 63 -47.67 58.49 70.24
C GLN A 63 -46.69 57.69 71.14
N ARG A 64 -46.31 58.08 72.37
CA ARG A 64 -47.04 58.30 73.65
C ARG A 64 -47.65 57.02 74.29
N GLY A 65 -47.16 56.69 75.49
CA GLY A 65 -47.51 55.51 76.32
C GLY A 65 -46.24 54.76 76.76
N ALA A 66 -45.48 55.09 77.82
CA ALA A 66 -45.80 55.57 79.18
C ALA A 66 -46.65 54.54 79.97
N ALA A 67 -46.31 54.12 81.21
CA ALA A 67 -45.11 54.38 82.04
C ALA A 67 -45.01 53.38 83.23
N GLY A 68 -43.84 53.34 83.89
CA GLY A 68 -43.66 52.77 85.25
C GLY A 68 -43.32 51.27 85.31
N ARG A 69 -42.75 50.74 86.40
CA ARG A 69 -42.15 51.34 87.62
C ARG A 69 -41.27 50.27 88.31
N SER A 70 -40.56 50.64 89.38
CA SER A 70 -39.97 49.76 90.44
C SER A 70 -38.77 48.83 90.12
N ARG A 71 -37.73 49.00 90.95
CA ARG A 71 -36.70 48.00 91.34
C ARG A 71 -37.36 46.98 92.33
N PRO A 72 -36.73 45.88 92.81
CA PRO A 72 -35.33 45.45 92.65
C PRO A 72 -35.12 43.92 92.37
N GLY A 73 -33.86 43.52 92.16
CA GLY A 73 -33.26 42.26 92.64
C GLY A 73 -33.87 40.90 92.21
N GLY A 74 -33.25 40.23 91.24
CA GLY A 74 -33.48 38.80 90.96
C GLY A 74 -32.20 38.11 90.45
N LYS A 75 -31.78 37.02 91.11
CA LYS A 75 -30.64 36.18 90.69
C LYS A 75 -31.06 35.23 89.56
N GLY A 76 -30.13 34.98 88.62
CA GLY A 76 -30.01 33.67 87.97
C GLY A 76 -30.54 33.54 86.54
N GLY A 77 -29.63 33.61 85.57
CA GLY A 77 -29.91 33.26 84.16
C GLY A 77 -28.62 33.00 83.40
N LYS A 78 -28.05 31.78 83.50
CA LYS A 78 -26.83 31.39 82.77
C LYS A 78 -27.13 31.15 81.29
N GLY A 79 -27.19 32.21 80.50
CA GLY A 79 -27.10 32.14 79.04
C GLY A 79 -25.69 31.73 78.60
N GLY A 80 -25.42 30.43 78.55
CA GLY A 80 -24.13 29.91 78.08
C GLY A 80 -23.94 30.17 76.58
N ARG A 81 -22.88 30.91 76.21
CA ARG A 81 -22.44 31.01 74.81
C ARG A 81 -22.13 29.60 74.27
N LEU A 82 -22.65 29.26 73.08
CA LEU A 82 -22.33 27.98 72.39
C LEU A 82 -20.82 27.77 72.18
N ILE A 83 -20.05 28.85 72.04
CA ILE A 83 -18.60 28.82 71.96
C ILE A 83 -18.03 29.53 73.20
N ASN A 84 -17.51 28.76 74.15
CA ASN A 84 -16.84 29.24 75.36
C ASN A 84 -15.31 29.21 75.14
N TYR A 85 -14.81 30.21 74.42
CA TYR A 85 -13.38 30.41 74.17
C TYR A 85 -13.06 31.92 73.99
N PRO A 86 -12.06 32.49 74.70
CA PRO A 86 -11.30 31.89 75.80
C PRO A 86 -12.21 31.42 76.95
N ARG A 87 -11.85 30.32 77.62
CA ARG A 87 -12.71 29.67 78.63
C ARG A 87 -12.89 30.57 79.85
N ALA A 88 -14.11 31.09 80.05
CA ALA A 88 -14.39 32.07 81.10
C ALA A 88 -14.20 31.51 82.52
N GLU A 89 -14.38 30.20 82.73
CA GLU A 89 -14.19 29.51 84.01
C GLU A 89 -12.75 29.05 84.30
N LYS A 90 -11.75 29.56 83.56
CA LYS A 90 -10.32 29.22 83.76
C LYS A 90 -9.45 30.47 83.79
N GLU A 91 -8.49 30.47 84.72
CA GLU A 91 -7.53 31.56 84.89
C GLU A 91 -6.16 31.25 84.26
N GLY A 92 -5.35 32.31 84.09
CA GLY A 92 -4.03 32.23 83.48
C GLY A 92 -4.05 31.68 82.04
N TRP A 93 -2.94 31.05 81.62
CA TRP A 93 -2.78 30.51 80.27
C TRP A 93 -3.82 29.43 79.92
N LYS A 94 -4.36 28.70 80.92
CA LYS A 94 -5.34 27.62 80.73
C LYS A 94 -6.66 28.12 80.10
N ARG A 95 -6.97 29.42 80.15
CA ARG A 95 -8.12 30.02 79.45
C ARG A 95 -8.01 29.96 77.92
N PHE A 96 -6.78 29.94 77.41
CA PHE A 96 -6.46 29.87 75.98
C PHE A 96 -6.25 28.44 75.47
N VAL A 97 -6.44 27.41 76.31
CA VAL A 97 -6.50 26.03 75.82
C VAL A 97 -7.96 25.71 75.46
N PRO A 98 -8.27 25.33 74.19
CA PRO A 98 -9.63 25.00 73.77
C PRO A 98 -10.27 23.89 74.63
N SER A 99 -11.61 23.89 74.74
CA SER A 99 -12.29 22.76 75.37
C SER A 99 -12.33 21.56 74.42
N TRP A 100 -12.32 20.33 74.97
CA TRP A 100 -12.44 19.12 74.15
C TRP A 100 -13.75 19.08 73.35
N LYS A 101 -14.82 19.71 73.87
CA LYS A 101 -16.09 19.90 73.16
C LYS A 101 -15.96 20.86 71.97
N LEU A 102 -15.15 21.92 72.10
CA LEU A 102 -14.88 22.83 70.99
C LEU A 102 -14.00 22.15 69.93
N VAL A 103 -12.93 21.46 70.33
CA VAL A 103 -12.03 20.73 69.40
C VAL A 103 -12.77 19.59 68.71
N GLY A 104 -13.52 18.78 69.46
CA GLY A 104 -14.33 17.70 68.91
C GLY A 104 -15.47 18.22 68.03
N GLY A 105 -16.11 19.34 68.41
CA GLY A 105 -17.16 19.98 67.63
C GLY A 105 -16.65 20.61 66.33
N THR A 106 -15.50 21.28 66.34
CA THR A 106 -14.88 21.81 65.11
C THR A 106 -14.32 20.69 64.23
N ALA A 107 -13.78 19.61 64.80
CA ALA A 107 -13.38 18.43 64.05
C ALA A 107 -14.59 17.75 63.38
N LEU A 108 -15.68 17.50 64.12
CA LEU A 108 -16.93 16.95 63.57
C LEU A 108 -17.53 17.85 62.49
N GLY A 109 -17.57 19.17 62.72
CA GLY A 109 -18.05 20.14 61.72
C GLY A 109 -17.18 20.14 60.45
N PHE A 110 -15.86 20.07 60.60
CA PHE A 110 -14.91 19.97 59.48
C PHE A 110 -15.10 18.66 58.70
N PHE A 111 -15.25 17.52 59.38
CA PHE A 111 -15.55 16.25 58.72
C PHE A 111 -16.93 16.26 58.05
N ALA A 112 -17.96 16.85 58.66
CA ALA A 112 -19.29 16.98 58.07
C ALA A 112 -19.26 17.84 56.78
N VAL A 113 -18.49 18.93 56.77
CA VAL A 113 -18.28 19.76 55.58
C VAL A 113 -17.51 18.99 54.49
N ILE A 114 -16.51 18.19 54.84
CA ILE A 114 -15.79 17.33 53.88
C ILE A 114 -16.73 16.27 53.29
N VAL A 115 -17.52 15.59 54.12
CA VAL A 115 -18.47 14.55 53.66
C VAL A 115 -19.56 15.16 52.78
N ALA A 116 -20.13 16.30 53.17
CA ALA A 116 -21.11 17.02 52.35
C ALA A 116 -20.50 17.49 51.02
N GLY A 117 -19.28 18.06 51.05
CA GLY A 117 -18.56 18.49 49.85
C GLY A 117 -18.22 17.34 48.91
N ALA A 118 -17.82 16.19 49.45
CA ALA A 118 -17.57 14.97 48.67
C ALA A 118 -18.86 14.40 48.07
N GLY A 119 -19.96 14.37 48.83
CA GLY A 119 -21.28 13.95 48.34
C GLY A 119 -21.81 14.85 47.23
N ILE A 120 -21.70 16.17 47.39
CA ILE A 120 -22.03 17.15 46.34
C ILE A 120 -21.12 16.95 45.12
N GLY A 121 -19.81 16.71 45.32
CA GLY A 121 -18.86 16.42 44.24
C GLY A 121 -19.24 15.20 43.41
N ILE A 122 -19.58 14.08 44.06
CA ILE A 122 -20.03 12.84 43.40
C ILE A 122 -21.36 13.06 42.66
N ALA A 123 -22.31 13.77 43.28
CA ALA A 123 -23.62 14.04 42.69
C ALA A 123 -23.57 15.03 41.50
N SER A 124 -22.65 15.99 41.53
CA SER A 124 -22.50 17.02 40.48
C SER A 124 -21.78 16.50 39.23
N VAL A 125 -21.14 15.34 39.30
CA VAL A 125 -20.48 14.69 38.17
C VAL A 125 -21.52 13.84 37.43
N GLY A 126 -21.86 14.23 36.20
CA GLY A 126 -22.74 13.46 35.31
C GLY A 126 -22.19 12.07 34.99
N THR A 127 -22.99 11.20 34.39
CA THR A 127 -22.47 10.00 33.72
C THR A 127 -21.66 10.45 32.51
N PRO A 128 -20.33 10.21 32.47
CA PRO A 128 -19.49 10.76 31.41
C PRO A 128 -19.69 10.03 30.08
N ASP A 129 -19.62 10.80 28.99
CA ASP A 129 -19.64 10.28 27.61
C ASP A 129 -18.24 9.76 27.25
N PRO A 130 -18.08 8.53 26.73
CA PRO A 130 -16.77 8.00 26.31
C PRO A 130 -16.09 8.89 25.27
N ASN A 131 -14.82 9.23 25.53
CA ASN A 131 -14.02 10.13 24.71
C ASN A 131 -13.82 9.58 23.27
N LYS A 132 -13.40 10.45 22.34
CA LYS A 132 -13.23 10.06 20.93
C LYS A 132 -12.20 8.95 20.68
N ALA A 133 -11.15 8.86 21.49
CA ALA A 133 -10.19 7.75 21.41
C ALA A 133 -10.79 6.44 21.93
N ALA A 134 -11.83 6.51 22.75
CA ALA A 134 -12.60 5.36 23.19
C ALA A 134 -13.68 4.89 22.20
N GLN A 135 -14.02 5.71 21.20
CA GLN A 135 -14.94 5.41 20.11
C GLN A 135 -14.25 4.88 18.83
N ALA A 136 -12.92 4.85 18.78
CA ALA A 136 -12.17 4.41 17.60
C ALA A 136 -12.33 2.90 17.31
N GLN A 137 -12.38 2.55 16.02
CA GLN A 137 -12.68 1.21 15.51
C GLN A 137 -11.64 0.77 14.48
N ASN A 138 -11.63 -0.51 14.08
CA ASN A 138 -10.79 -0.97 12.97
C ASN A 138 -11.28 -0.43 11.62
N ASN A 139 -10.40 -0.42 10.62
CA ASN A 139 -10.83 -0.47 9.23
C ASN A 139 -10.91 -1.92 8.78
N VAL A 140 -12.02 -2.30 8.17
CA VAL A 140 -12.20 -3.61 7.56
C VAL A 140 -11.91 -3.45 6.08
N PHE A 141 -10.91 -4.16 5.57
CA PHE A 141 -10.66 -4.27 4.14
C PHE A 141 -11.29 -5.57 3.66
N GLU A 142 -12.10 -5.50 2.62
CA GLU A 142 -12.74 -6.64 1.96
C GLU A 142 -12.10 -6.88 0.60
N TRP A 143 -12.07 -8.16 0.18
CA TRP A 143 -11.85 -8.54 -1.22
C TRP A 143 -13.00 -8.04 -2.09
N SER A 144 -12.85 -8.10 -3.42
CA SER A 144 -13.86 -7.66 -4.38
C SER A 144 -15.21 -8.41 -4.30
N ASP A 145 -15.22 -9.62 -3.74
CA ASP A 145 -16.44 -10.40 -3.45
C ASP A 145 -17.15 -9.99 -2.14
N GLY A 146 -16.57 -9.08 -1.36
CA GLY A 146 -17.07 -8.64 -0.05
C GLY A 146 -16.66 -9.53 1.13
N THR A 147 -15.88 -10.59 0.92
CA THR A 147 -15.30 -11.35 2.04
C THR A 147 -14.18 -10.56 2.70
N GLN A 148 -14.04 -10.67 4.03
CA GLN A 148 -13.03 -9.92 4.77
C GLN A 148 -11.62 -10.36 4.36
N MET A 149 -10.82 -9.41 3.86
CA MET A 149 -9.40 -9.59 3.57
C MET A 149 -8.58 -9.45 4.86
N VAL A 150 -8.72 -8.31 5.55
CA VAL A 150 -8.02 -8.03 6.81
C VAL A 150 -8.70 -6.88 7.56
N ALA A 151 -8.69 -6.92 8.89
CA ALA A 151 -9.09 -5.80 9.72
C ALA A 151 -7.84 -5.07 10.24
N THR A 152 -7.60 -3.84 9.78
CA THR A 152 -6.48 -2.99 10.19
C THR A 152 -6.99 -1.70 10.84
N GLY A 153 -6.83 -1.57 12.16
CA GLY A 153 -7.11 -0.32 12.87
C GLY A 153 -5.86 0.54 12.99
N GLY A 154 -6.03 1.86 13.00
CA GLY A 154 -5.02 2.75 13.59
C GLY A 154 -5.05 2.60 15.10
N SER A 155 -4.18 1.78 15.66
CA SER A 155 -4.01 1.51 17.09
C SER A 155 -5.17 0.90 17.90
N THR A 156 -6.42 1.06 17.48
CA THR A 156 -7.56 0.83 18.37
C THR A 156 -8.45 -0.32 17.90
N ASN A 157 -7.89 -1.53 17.87
CA ASN A 157 -8.66 -2.77 17.73
C ASN A 157 -9.35 -3.15 19.05
N ARG A 158 -10.31 -2.36 19.52
CA ARG A 158 -11.11 -2.71 20.70
C ARG A 158 -12.18 -3.74 20.35
N GLN A 159 -11.75 -4.97 20.02
CA GLN A 159 -12.60 -6.15 20.20
C GLN A 159 -12.82 -6.33 21.70
N ILE A 160 -13.93 -5.77 22.20
CA ILE A 160 -14.35 -5.90 23.60
C ILE A 160 -14.65 -7.36 23.86
N VAL A 161 -13.76 -8.05 24.56
CA VAL A 161 -13.98 -9.42 25.03
C VAL A 161 -14.60 -9.39 26.43
N PRO A 162 -15.66 -10.17 26.71
CA PRO A 162 -16.21 -10.28 28.05
C PRO A 162 -15.21 -10.90 29.04
N ILE A 163 -15.42 -10.69 30.34
CA ILE A 163 -14.44 -11.04 31.40
C ILE A 163 -14.09 -12.53 31.45
N ASP A 164 -14.99 -13.40 31.00
CA ASP A 164 -14.81 -14.85 30.86
C ASP A 164 -13.83 -15.23 29.74
N GLN A 165 -13.78 -14.46 28.66
CA GLN A 165 -12.79 -14.58 27.58
C GLN A 165 -11.43 -13.92 27.90
N ILE A 166 -11.30 -13.27 29.05
CA ILE A 166 -10.00 -12.81 29.58
C ILE A 166 -9.52 -13.87 30.59
N PRO A 167 -8.34 -14.50 30.41
CA PRO A 167 -7.94 -15.61 31.27
C PRO A 167 -7.59 -15.11 32.68
N VAL A 168 -7.75 -15.98 33.66
CA VAL A 168 -7.55 -15.65 35.08
C VAL A 168 -6.10 -15.20 35.36
N SER A 169 -5.13 -15.77 34.63
CA SER A 169 -3.74 -15.31 34.58
C SER A 169 -3.61 -13.81 34.29
N MET A 170 -4.27 -13.32 33.24
CA MET A 170 -4.22 -11.90 32.87
C MET A 170 -4.92 -10.99 33.89
N ARG A 171 -6.02 -11.47 34.49
CA ARG A 171 -6.69 -10.76 35.59
C ARG A 171 -5.77 -10.64 36.80
N ASN A 172 -5.17 -11.75 37.23
CA ASN A 172 -4.29 -11.82 38.40
C ASN A 172 -3.01 -11.01 38.22
N ALA A 173 -2.33 -11.13 37.07
CA ALA A 173 -1.13 -10.38 36.75
C ALA A 173 -1.35 -8.86 36.87
N VAL A 174 -2.48 -8.35 36.36
CA VAL A 174 -2.80 -6.91 36.43
C VAL A 174 -3.22 -6.48 37.83
N ILE A 175 -4.03 -7.26 38.55
CA ILE A 175 -4.41 -6.95 39.93
C ILE A 175 -3.16 -6.91 40.83
N ALA A 176 -2.29 -7.92 40.74
CA ALA A 176 -1.05 -7.99 41.52
C ALA A 176 -0.06 -6.85 41.19
N ALA A 177 0.00 -6.44 39.91
CA ALA A 177 0.98 -5.47 39.43
C ALA A 177 0.59 -4.00 39.61
N GLU A 178 -0.72 -3.69 39.56
CA GLU A 178 -1.25 -2.32 39.52
C GLU A 178 -2.12 -1.96 40.75
N ASN A 179 -2.90 -2.90 41.33
CA ASN A 179 -3.91 -2.59 42.36
C ASN A 179 -4.30 -3.84 43.17
N GLU A 180 -3.43 -4.29 44.08
CA GLU A 180 -3.65 -5.50 44.91
C GLU A 180 -5.01 -5.51 45.63
N SER A 181 -5.44 -4.34 46.11
CA SER A 181 -6.71 -4.08 46.79
C SER A 181 -7.95 -4.05 45.88
N PHE A 182 -7.81 -4.27 44.57
CA PHE A 182 -8.86 -3.98 43.57
C PHE A 182 -10.21 -4.61 43.89
N GLU A 183 -10.25 -5.87 44.32
CA GLU A 183 -11.50 -6.59 44.61
C GLU A 183 -12.26 -6.03 45.83
N THR A 184 -11.56 -5.33 46.75
CA THR A 184 -12.13 -4.81 48.00
C THR A 184 -12.27 -3.29 48.04
N ASP A 185 -11.52 -2.54 47.22
CA ASP A 185 -11.59 -1.08 47.17
C ASP A 185 -12.93 -0.56 46.60
N LYS A 186 -13.23 0.73 46.81
CA LYS A 186 -14.44 1.40 46.27
C LYS A 186 -14.10 2.41 45.18
N GLY A 187 -13.28 1.97 44.23
CA GLY A 187 -12.81 2.78 43.10
C GLY A 187 -11.52 3.56 43.40
N VAL A 188 -11.17 3.72 44.67
CA VAL A 188 -9.92 4.32 45.16
C VAL A 188 -9.40 3.58 46.38
N ASP A 189 -8.08 3.59 46.58
CA ASP A 189 -7.41 2.99 47.73
C ASP A 189 -6.75 4.07 48.62
N PRO A 190 -7.42 4.52 49.70
CA PRO A 190 -6.86 5.50 50.63
C PRO A 190 -5.61 5.01 51.36
N MET A 191 -5.50 3.71 51.63
CA MET A 191 -4.34 3.11 52.30
C MET A 191 -3.14 3.02 51.34
N GLY A 192 -3.39 2.71 50.07
CA GLY A 192 -2.42 2.77 48.98
C GLY A 192 -1.88 4.19 48.77
N ILE A 193 -2.76 5.20 48.78
CA ILE A 193 -2.36 6.62 48.70
C ILE A 193 -1.50 7.02 49.91
N ALA A 194 -1.92 6.68 51.14
CA ALA A 194 -1.15 6.97 52.35
C ALA A 194 0.23 6.29 52.33
N ARG A 195 0.30 5.02 51.92
CA ARG A 195 1.54 4.25 51.76
C ARG A 195 2.46 4.87 50.72
N ALA A 196 1.93 5.32 49.58
CA ALA A 196 2.71 5.99 48.54
C ALA A 196 3.29 7.33 49.02
N VAL A 197 2.53 8.11 49.79
CA VAL A 197 3.01 9.38 50.39
C VAL A 197 4.10 9.12 51.44
N VAL A 198 3.92 8.13 52.32
CA VAL A 198 4.94 7.76 53.31
C VAL A 198 6.23 7.26 52.63
N ASN A 199 6.12 6.37 51.64
CA ASN A 199 7.29 5.87 50.89
C ASN A 199 8.02 6.98 50.11
N MET A 200 7.30 7.99 49.61
CA MET A 200 7.90 9.17 48.99
C MET A 200 8.63 10.05 50.02
N ALA A 201 8.05 10.24 51.20
CA ALA A 201 8.63 11.03 52.29
C ALA A 201 9.88 10.37 52.91
N THR A 202 9.98 9.03 52.88
CA THR A 202 11.15 8.27 53.35
C THR A 202 12.23 8.05 52.28
N GLY A 203 12.09 8.64 51.09
CA GLY A 203 13.09 8.58 50.02
C GLY A 203 13.05 7.31 49.16
N GLY A 204 11.98 6.51 49.27
CA GLY A 204 11.73 5.37 48.39
C GLY A 204 11.31 5.78 46.98
N SER A 205 11.34 4.84 46.04
CA SER A 205 10.80 5.07 44.69
C SER A 205 9.29 5.28 44.74
N THR A 206 8.79 6.20 43.91
CA THR A 206 7.37 6.50 43.78
C THR A 206 6.58 5.26 43.34
N GLN A 207 5.89 4.63 44.30
CA GLN A 207 4.83 3.67 43.98
C GLN A 207 3.64 4.41 43.35
N GLY A 208 3.09 3.86 42.27
CA GLY A 208 1.90 4.40 41.63
C GLY A 208 0.69 4.18 42.54
N GLY A 209 0.15 5.25 43.12
CA GLY A 209 -1.02 5.20 44.01
C GLY A 209 -2.37 5.27 43.29
N SER A 210 -2.46 4.83 42.03
CA SER A 210 -3.68 4.93 41.23
C SER A 210 -4.31 3.56 40.95
N THR A 211 -5.59 3.43 41.26
CA THR A 211 -6.36 2.18 41.10
C THR A 211 -6.67 1.86 39.64
N ILE A 212 -6.98 0.60 39.35
CA ILE A 212 -7.49 0.13 38.05
C ILE A 212 -8.72 0.95 37.63
N THR A 213 -9.62 1.24 38.57
CA THR A 213 -10.81 2.09 38.33
C THR A 213 -10.41 3.51 37.89
N GLN A 214 -9.42 4.14 38.53
CA GLN A 214 -8.89 5.45 38.10
C GLN A 214 -8.22 5.39 36.74
N GLN A 215 -7.46 4.33 36.45
CA GLN A 215 -6.83 4.15 35.15
C GLN A 215 -7.88 3.93 34.03
N TYR A 216 -8.95 3.18 34.31
CA TYR A 216 -10.07 3.01 33.38
C TYR A 216 -10.79 4.34 33.09
N VAL A 217 -11.11 5.11 34.13
CA VAL A 217 -11.73 6.44 33.99
C VAL A 217 -10.87 7.38 33.16
N LYS A 218 -9.56 7.42 33.43
CA LYS A 218 -8.59 8.20 32.66
C LYS A 218 -8.55 7.80 31.18
N ASN A 219 -8.66 6.50 30.88
CA ASN A 219 -8.58 5.96 29.52
C ASN A 219 -9.89 6.10 28.71
N MET A 220 -11.05 6.17 29.38
CA MET A 220 -12.35 6.28 28.70
C MET A 220 -12.96 7.67 28.66
N TYR A 221 -12.84 8.49 29.71
CA TYR A 221 -13.77 9.63 29.92
C TYR A 221 -13.16 11.02 29.90
N LEU A 222 -11.84 11.12 29.74
CA LEU A 222 -11.12 12.39 29.84
C LEU A 222 -10.16 12.55 28.66
N ASP A 223 -9.85 13.80 28.32
CA ASP A 223 -8.91 14.21 27.28
C ASP A 223 -7.45 13.89 27.69
N SER A 224 -6.44 14.56 27.13
CA SER A 224 -5.01 14.31 27.41
C SER A 224 -4.35 15.36 28.32
N GLU A 225 -5.05 16.42 28.74
CA GLU A 225 -4.47 17.49 29.55
C GLU A 225 -4.23 17.07 31.02
N GLN A 226 -3.05 17.37 31.58
CA GLN A 226 -2.76 17.07 32.99
C GLN A 226 -2.97 18.29 33.89
N THR A 227 -4.23 18.54 34.27
CA THR A 227 -4.59 19.61 35.23
C THR A 227 -4.97 19.05 36.60
N LEU A 228 -4.79 19.84 37.67
CA LEU A 228 -5.26 19.48 39.02
C LEU A 228 -6.78 19.29 39.06
N LYS A 229 -7.53 20.11 38.31
CA LYS A 229 -8.98 19.99 38.15
C LYS A 229 -9.36 18.62 37.60
N ARG A 230 -8.66 18.13 36.57
CA ARG A 230 -8.86 16.79 36.02
C ARG A 230 -8.66 15.70 37.07
N LYS A 231 -7.57 15.71 37.85
CA LYS A 231 -7.34 14.66 38.87
C LYS A 231 -8.44 14.59 39.94
N VAL A 232 -9.05 15.73 40.28
CA VAL A 232 -10.22 15.77 41.17
C VAL A 232 -11.48 15.21 40.47
N THR A 233 -11.64 15.46 39.16
CA THR A 233 -12.70 14.84 38.35
C THR A 233 -12.51 13.32 38.20
N GLU A 234 -11.29 12.84 37.93
CA GLU A 234 -10.92 11.41 37.92
C GLU A 234 -11.30 10.73 39.24
N LEU A 235 -10.96 11.36 40.37
CA LEU A 235 -11.30 10.87 41.71
C LEU A 235 -12.80 10.68 41.88
N PHE A 236 -13.63 11.69 41.58
CA PHE A 236 -15.08 11.59 41.76
C PHE A 236 -15.76 10.63 40.78
N ILE A 237 -15.35 10.59 39.49
CA ILE A 237 -15.87 9.59 38.54
C ILE A 237 -15.48 8.18 39.02
N SER A 238 -14.26 7.97 39.50
CA SER A 238 -13.79 6.64 39.96
C SER A 238 -14.53 6.14 41.18
N ILE A 239 -14.85 7.01 42.14
CA ILE A 239 -15.67 6.66 43.31
C ILE A 239 -17.10 6.32 42.85
N LYS A 240 -17.69 7.13 41.97
CA LYS A 240 -19.04 6.89 41.42
C LYS A 240 -19.09 5.53 40.72
N LEU A 241 -18.15 5.26 39.82
CA LEU A 241 -18.05 4.01 39.07
C LEU A 241 -17.78 2.81 39.98
N GLY A 242 -16.90 2.94 40.97
CA GLY A 242 -16.62 1.90 41.98
C GLY A 242 -17.75 1.66 42.98
N MET A 243 -18.82 2.46 42.94
CA MET A 243 -20.07 2.26 43.68
C MET A 243 -21.23 1.76 42.79
N SER A 244 -21.20 2.02 41.48
CA SER A 244 -22.28 1.66 40.55
C SER A 244 -22.01 0.43 39.67
N GLU A 245 -20.75 0.09 39.43
CA GLU A 245 -20.34 -1.00 38.53
C GLU A 245 -19.76 -2.20 39.27
N GLU A 246 -20.01 -3.39 38.73
CA GLU A 246 -19.38 -4.63 39.16
C GLU A 246 -17.88 -4.64 38.90
N LYS A 247 -17.10 -5.22 39.82
CA LYS A 247 -15.62 -5.25 39.72
C LYS A 247 -15.12 -5.93 38.45
N ASN A 248 -15.81 -6.99 38.02
CA ASN A 248 -15.51 -7.68 36.77
C ASN A 248 -15.78 -6.81 35.53
N THR A 249 -16.83 -5.97 35.57
CA THR A 249 -17.13 -4.99 34.50
C THR A 249 -16.05 -3.91 34.43
N VAL A 250 -15.63 -3.37 35.58
CA VAL A 250 -14.54 -2.38 35.64
C VAL A 250 -13.21 -2.97 35.16
N LEU A 251 -12.89 -4.21 35.52
CA LEU A 251 -11.66 -4.88 35.09
C LEU A 251 -11.67 -5.21 33.60
N ALA A 252 -12.78 -5.76 33.08
CA ALA A 252 -12.94 -5.99 31.65
C ALA A 252 -12.89 -4.68 30.87
N GLY A 253 -13.56 -3.63 31.36
CA GLY A 253 -13.49 -2.29 30.80
C GLY A 253 -12.07 -1.75 30.75
N TYR A 254 -11.31 -1.85 31.84
CA TYR A 254 -9.90 -1.46 31.87
C TYR A 254 -9.07 -2.23 30.84
N LEU A 255 -9.12 -3.57 30.89
CA LEU A 255 -8.32 -4.43 30.02
C LEU A 255 -8.68 -4.31 28.54
N ASN A 256 -9.94 -4.02 28.20
CA ASN A 256 -10.39 -3.76 26.83
C ASN A 256 -10.11 -2.32 26.34
N THR A 257 -9.68 -1.40 27.21
CA THR A 257 -9.47 0.01 26.84
C THR A 257 -8.04 0.50 27.01
N ALA A 258 -7.24 -0.13 27.85
CA ALA A 258 -5.84 0.21 28.07
C ALA A 258 -4.98 -0.01 26.81
N TYR A 259 -3.93 0.79 26.67
CA TYR A 259 -2.96 0.69 25.58
C TYR A 259 -1.81 -0.25 25.99
N TYR A 260 -1.44 -1.17 25.10
CA TYR A 260 -0.39 -2.18 25.33
C TYR A 260 0.87 -1.99 24.46
N GLY A 261 0.92 -0.96 23.60
CA GLY A 261 1.97 -0.83 22.58
C GLY A 261 1.56 -1.49 21.27
N ARG A 262 2.48 -1.60 20.29
CA ARG A 262 2.22 -2.20 18.96
C ARG A 262 1.02 -1.68 18.17
N ASP A 263 0.46 -0.52 18.50
CA ASP A 263 -0.85 -0.08 18.00
C ASP A 263 -1.96 -1.08 18.40
N ALA A 264 -1.96 -1.51 19.67
CA ALA A 264 -2.96 -2.39 20.28
C ALA A 264 -3.53 -1.78 21.57
N TYR A 265 -4.77 -1.29 21.49
CA TYR A 265 -5.60 -0.92 22.65
C TYR A 265 -6.63 -2.03 22.89
N GLY A 266 -6.67 -2.55 24.11
CA GLY A 266 -7.49 -3.69 24.49
C GLY A 266 -6.76 -5.03 24.44
N ILE A 267 -7.06 -5.90 25.41
CA ILE A 267 -6.35 -7.17 25.64
C ILE A 267 -6.42 -8.13 24.44
N GLN A 268 -7.54 -8.18 23.73
CA GLN A 268 -7.72 -9.01 22.54
C GLN A 268 -6.81 -8.57 21.38
N ALA A 269 -6.63 -7.27 21.18
CA ALA A 269 -5.67 -6.74 20.23
C ALA A 269 -4.23 -7.03 20.67
N ALA A 270 -3.94 -6.86 21.96
CA ALA A 270 -2.60 -7.06 22.49
C ALA A 270 -2.15 -8.52 22.36
N ALA A 271 -3.03 -9.48 22.65
CA ALA A 271 -2.77 -10.90 22.49
C ALA A 271 -2.38 -11.27 21.04
N ARG A 272 -3.14 -10.77 20.05
CA ARG A 272 -2.85 -11.00 18.62
C ARG A 272 -1.60 -10.24 18.18
N ALA A 273 -1.45 -8.98 18.57
CA ALA A 273 -0.34 -8.13 18.17
C ALA A 273 1.02 -8.61 18.71
N TYR A 274 1.07 -9.21 19.90
CA TYR A 274 2.32 -9.72 20.50
C TYR A 274 2.54 -11.22 20.29
N PHE A 275 1.49 -12.04 20.28
CA PHE A 275 1.62 -13.51 20.30
C PHE A 275 0.85 -14.24 19.18
N GLY A 276 0.08 -13.53 18.34
CA GLY A 276 -0.75 -14.16 17.30
C GLY A 276 -1.94 -14.98 17.84
N LYS A 277 -2.31 -14.80 19.11
CA LYS A 277 -3.33 -15.59 19.82
C LYS A 277 -4.55 -14.75 20.21
N ASP A 278 -5.68 -15.40 20.49
CA ASP A 278 -6.80 -14.75 21.19
C ASP A 278 -6.47 -14.57 22.68
N ALA A 279 -7.07 -13.58 23.34
CA ALA A 279 -6.79 -13.26 24.74
C ALA A 279 -7.02 -14.44 25.68
N LYS A 280 -8.08 -15.23 25.46
CA LYS A 280 -8.44 -16.43 26.23
C LYS A 280 -7.32 -17.48 26.29
N ASP A 281 -6.43 -17.50 25.29
CA ASP A 281 -5.38 -18.51 25.10
C ASP A 281 -4.01 -18.04 25.66
N LEU A 282 -3.96 -16.88 26.36
CA LEU A 282 -2.75 -16.35 27.00
C LEU A 282 -2.37 -17.14 28.27
N ASN A 283 -1.13 -17.62 28.31
CA ASN A 283 -0.57 -18.24 29.50
C ASN A 283 -0.11 -17.18 30.56
N PRO A 284 0.26 -17.58 31.79
CA PRO A 284 0.75 -16.67 32.83
C PRO A 284 1.96 -15.81 32.43
N SER A 285 2.94 -16.35 31.70
CA SER A 285 4.12 -15.60 31.23
C SER A 285 3.74 -14.50 30.23
N GLU A 286 2.88 -14.83 29.26
CA GLU A 286 2.36 -13.89 28.26
C GLU A 286 1.48 -12.81 28.93
N SER A 287 0.70 -13.21 29.94
CA SER A 287 -0.11 -12.32 30.78
C SER A 287 0.74 -11.32 31.57
N ALA A 288 1.80 -11.78 32.24
CA ALA A 288 2.75 -10.92 32.94
C ALA A 288 3.51 -9.99 31.99
N PHE A 289 3.74 -10.39 30.74
CA PHE A 289 4.33 -9.54 29.72
C PHE A 289 3.36 -8.40 29.33
N LEU A 290 2.09 -8.71 29.07
CA LEU A 290 1.10 -7.67 28.74
C LEU A 290 0.80 -6.75 29.94
N ALA A 291 0.78 -7.28 31.16
CA ALA A 291 0.73 -6.48 32.39
C ALA A 291 1.97 -5.56 32.54
N SER A 292 3.14 -5.99 32.03
CA SER A 292 4.34 -5.15 31.99
C SER A 292 4.22 -3.98 31.01
N MET A 293 3.48 -4.15 29.91
CA MET A 293 3.25 -3.07 28.94
C MET A 293 2.40 -1.95 29.53
N LEU A 294 1.37 -2.28 30.33
CA LEU A 294 0.44 -1.32 30.94
C LEU A 294 1.13 -0.23 31.76
N LYS A 295 2.27 -0.55 32.39
CA LYS A 295 3.09 0.40 33.15
C LYS A 295 3.60 1.59 32.31
N GLY A 296 3.69 1.43 30.98
CA GLY A 296 4.06 2.51 30.07
C GLY A 296 4.55 1.98 28.73
N PRO A 297 3.66 1.73 27.75
CA PRO A 297 4.01 1.01 26.53
C PRO A 297 5.19 1.62 25.77
N ASN A 298 5.32 2.94 25.77
CA ASN A 298 6.43 3.65 25.13
C ASN A 298 7.83 3.26 25.66
N LEU A 299 7.94 2.90 26.94
CA LEU A 299 9.21 2.55 27.60
C LEU A 299 9.35 1.04 27.87
N TYR A 300 8.30 0.26 27.63
CA TYR A 300 8.28 -1.17 27.90
C TYR A 300 8.04 -2.02 26.65
N ASN A 301 7.51 -1.49 25.54
CA ASN A 301 7.36 -2.26 24.29
C ASN A 301 8.74 -2.61 23.69
N PRO A 302 9.12 -3.90 23.55
CA PRO A 302 10.44 -4.27 23.03
C PRO A 302 10.74 -3.81 21.60
N ASP A 303 9.75 -3.42 20.79
CA ASP A 303 10.00 -2.84 19.46
C ASP A 303 10.46 -1.36 19.53
N GLY A 304 10.55 -0.78 20.73
CA GLY A 304 10.88 0.62 20.96
C GLY A 304 9.66 1.54 21.11
N GLY A 305 9.91 2.84 21.07
CA GLY A 305 8.91 3.90 21.21
C GLY A 305 9.46 5.28 20.89
N VAL A 306 8.68 6.32 21.23
CA VAL A 306 9.02 7.73 20.97
C VAL A 306 10.00 8.27 22.01
N GLY A 307 11.11 8.83 21.54
CA GLY A 307 12.11 9.55 22.36
C GLY A 307 13.38 8.75 22.65
N ALA A 308 14.48 9.45 22.93
CA ALA A 308 15.83 8.86 23.04
C ALA A 308 16.00 7.78 24.13
N ALA A 309 15.08 7.71 25.10
CA ALA A 309 15.10 6.71 26.17
C ALA A 309 14.25 5.45 25.87
N ALA A 310 13.66 5.35 24.67
CA ALA A 310 12.70 4.33 24.26
C ALA A 310 13.24 3.41 23.15
N THR A 311 14.52 3.04 23.20
CA THR A 311 15.11 2.13 22.19
C THR A 311 14.63 0.68 22.42
N PRO A 312 14.62 -0.18 21.39
CA PRO A 312 14.25 -1.60 21.51
C PRO A 312 14.99 -2.31 22.65
N GLU A 313 16.31 -2.15 22.75
CA GLU A 313 17.17 -2.83 23.73
C GLU A 313 16.90 -2.36 25.16
N ALA A 314 16.67 -1.05 25.34
CA ALA A 314 16.34 -0.47 26.63
C ALA A 314 14.93 -0.88 27.09
N ASN A 315 13.98 -0.95 26.16
CA ASN A 315 12.61 -1.41 26.43
C ASN A 315 12.57 -2.91 26.74
N GLU A 316 13.20 -3.76 25.93
CA GLU A 316 13.39 -5.21 26.15
C GLU A 316 13.91 -5.50 27.57
N LYS A 317 14.97 -4.79 28.00
CA LYS A 317 15.52 -4.93 29.35
C LYS A 317 14.53 -4.53 30.45
N ARG A 318 13.80 -3.41 30.28
CA ARG A 318 12.78 -2.97 31.24
C ARG A 318 11.59 -3.93 31.30
N ALA A 319 11.17 -4.45 30.16
CA ALA A 319 10.09 -5.44 30.04
C ALA A 319 10.44 -6.75 30.74
N ARG A 320 11.64 -7.31 30.51
CA ARG A 320 12.12 -8.52 31.19
C ARG A 320 12.12 -8.38 32.71
N LEU A 321 12.61 -7.25 33.22
CA LEU A 321 12.63 -6.98 34.67
C LEU A 321 11.23 -6.80 35.26
N ARG A 322 10.30 -6.12 34.57
CA ARG A 322 8.92 -5.96 35.04
C ARG A 322 8.14 -7.27 34.95
N TRP A 323 8.33 -8.06 33.90
CA TRP A 323 7.69 -9.36 33.69
C TRP A 323 8.02 -10.34 34.83
N ALA A 324 9.31 -10.52 35.14
CA ALA A 324 9.73 -11.37 36.24
C ALA A 324 9.13 -10.88 37.57
N TRP A 325 9.21 -9.57 37.83
CA TRP A 325 8.62 -8.96 39.02
C TRP A 325 7.10 -9.13 39.11
N VAL A 326 6.36 -9.12 38.00
CA VAL A 326 4.89 -9.35 38.02
C VAL A 326 4.60 -10.78 38.45
N LEU A 327 5.27 -11.77 37.87
CA LEU A 327 5.12 -13.17 38.24
C LEU A 327 5.50 -13.41 39.71
N ASP A 328 6.62 -12.85 40.18
CA ASP A 328 7.05 -12.93 41.59
C ASP A 328 6.02 -12.25 42.52
N ARG A 329 5.42 -11.15 42.07
CA ARG A 329 4.42 -10.40 42.83
C ARG A 329 3.10 -11.15 42.92
N GLU A 330 2.69 -11.90 41.89
CA GLU A 330 1.50 -12.76 41.94
C GLU A 330 1.64 -13.84 43.03
N VAL A 331 2.83 -14.44 43.20
CA VAL A 331 3.08 -15.36 44.33
C VAL A 331 3.03 -14.63 45.67
N ALA A 332 3.69 -13.47 45.77
CA ALA A 332 3.73 -12.69 47.01
C ALA A 332 2.37 -12.16 47.49
N VAL A 333 1.33 -12.17 46.63
CA VAL A 333 -0.06 -11.82 47.00
C VAL A 333 -1.02 -13.03 46.98
N GLY A 334 -0.51 -14.25 46.85
CA GLY A 334 -1.31 -15.48 46.87
C GLY A 334 -2.21 -15.68 45.64
N ARG A 335 -1.86 -15.07 44.49
CA ARG A 335 -2.58 -15.24 43.20
C ARG A 335 -1.95 -16.27 42.27
N MET A 336 -0.76 -16.77 42.61
CA MET A 336 -0.04 -17.83 41.91
C MET A 336 0.71 -18.69 42.93
N GLU A 337 0.72 -20.00 42.74
CA GLU A 337 1.57 -20.89 43.54
C GLU A 337 3.04 -20.80 43.09
N GLN A 338 3.99 -20.94 44.02
CA GLN A 338 5.42 -20.91 43.67
C GLN A 338 5.78 -21.99 42.63
N SER A 339 5.14 -23.17 42.70
CA SER A 339 5.33 -24.27 41.74
C SER A 339 4.80 -23.97 40.34
N GLU A 340 3.85 -23.03 40.19
CA GLU A 340 3.39 -22.51 38.90
C GLU A 340 4.37 -21.46 38.38
N ARG A 341 4.78 -20.54 39.26
CA ARG A 341 5.79 -19.51 38.99
C ARG A 341 7.09 -20.08 38.43
N ASP A 342 7.54 -21.20 38.98
CA ASP A 342 8.81 -21.85 38.63
C ASP A 342 8.82 -22.45 37.20
N LYS A 343 7.66 -22.59 36.56
CA LYS A 343 7.55 -23.03 35.14
C LYS A 343 7.97 -21.93 34.15
N TYR A 344 7.87 -20.67 34.55
CA TYR A 344 8.05 -19.51 33.66
C TYR A 344 9.39 -18.82 33.91
N LYS A 345 10.47 -19.44 33.42
CA LYS A 345 11.86 -18.93 33.55
C LYS A 345 12.27 -18.03 32.40
N ASP A 346 11.74 -18.32 31.21
CA ASP A 346 12.08 -17.61 29.97
C ASP A 346 11.04 -16.53 29.62
N PHE A 347 11.56 -15.40 29.13
CA PHE A 347 10.75 -14.29 28.65
C PHE A 347 10.01 -14.69 27.37
N PRO A 348 8.70 -14.42 27.25
CA PRO A 348 7.90 -15.01 26.18
C PRO A 348 8.33 -14.49 24.80
N GLU A 349 8.40 -15.43 23.85
CA GLU A 349 8.61 -15.15 22.43
C GLU A 349 7.43 -14.38 21.84
N ARG A 350 7.67 -13.58 20.79
CA ARG A 350 6.70 -12.65 20.20
C ARG A 350 6.71 -12.79 18.69
N VAL A 351 5.54 -12.66 18.06
CA VAL A 351 5.43 -12.58 16.59
C VAL A 351 6.05 -11.28 16.06
N ASP A 352 6.36 -11.21 14.77
CA ASP A 352 6.71 -9.92 14.14
C ASP A 352 5.49 -8.98 14.11
N LEU A 353 5.73 -7.67 14.15
CA LEU A 353 4.68 -6.63 14.15
C LEU A 353 3.75 -6.74 12.93
N ALA A 354 4.28 -7.10 11.75
CA ALA A 354 3.47 -7.24 10.54
C ALA A 354 2.60 -8.51 10.57
N GLN A 355 3.12 -9.61 11.12
CA GLN A 355 2.37 -10.86 11.32
C GLN A 355 1.22 -10.67 12.33
N GLY A 356 1.50 -10.01 13.46
CA GLY A 356 0.48 -9.70 14.48
C GLY A 356 -0.65 -8.77 14.02
N ARG A 357 -0.52 -8.16 12.83
CA ARG A 357 -1.53 -7.30 12.18
C ARG A 357 -2.27 -7.99 11.02
N GLY A 358 -1.94 -9.24 10.69
CA GLY A 358 -2.51 -9.94 9.53
C GLY A 358 -2.05 -9.37 8.17
N LEU A 359 -0.94 -8.64 8.14
CA LEU A 359 -0.38 -8.02 6.92
C LEU A 359 0.67 -8.93 6.27
N THR A 360 0.38 -10.23 6.18
CA THR A 360 1.31 -11.24 5.66
C THR A 360 1.34 -11.28 4.14
N GLY A 361 2.50 -11.60 3.57
CA GLY A 361 2.70 -11.67 2.12
C GLY A 361 2.24 -10.41 1.41
N GLN A 362 1.30 -10.55 0.45
CA GLN A 362 0.82 -9.43 -0.35
C GLN A 362 -0.15 -8.49 0.37
N ILE A 363 -0.79 -8.92 1.47
CA ILE A 363 -1.88 -8.15 2.13
C ILE A 363 -1.41 -6.77 2.58
N GLY A 364 -0.16 -6.64 3.03
CA GLY A 364 0.47 -5.35 3.35
C GLY A 364 0.40 -4.35 2.21
N TYR A 365 0.78 -4.76 1.00
CA TYR A 365 0.75 -3.91 -0.20
C TYR A 365 -0.67 -3.64 -0.70
N LEU A 366 -1.57 -4.64 -0.63
CA LEU A 366 -2.99 -4.46 -0.99
C LEU A 366 -3.64 -3.36 -0.12
N VAL A 367 -3.44 -3.44 1.19
CA VAL A 367 -3.94 -2.44 2.16
C VAL A 367 -3.32 -1.07 1.90
N ASP A 368 -2.02 -0.98 1.63
CA ASP A 368 -1.34 0.30 1.40
C ASP A 368 -1.84 1.01 0.12
N VAL A 369 -2.02 0.25 -0.98
CA VAL A 369 -2.58 0.75 -2.25
C VAL A 369 -4.05 1.16 -2.09
N ALA A 370 -4.86 0.36 -1.40
CA ALA A 370 -6.26 0.70 -1.13
C ALA A 370 -6.39 1.92 -0.22
N LYS A 371 -5.63 1.97 0.88
CA LYS A 371 -5.62 3.08 1.84
C LYS A 371 -5.20 4.40 1.18
N SER A 372 -4.14 4.37 0.38
CA SER A 372 -3.65 5.55 -0.37
C SER A 372 -4.71 6.07 -1.34
N TYR A 373 -5.43 5.17 -2.02
CA TYR A 373 -6.56 5.54 -2.88
C TYR A 373 -7.72 6.15 -2.08
N VAL A 374 -8.12 5.55 -0.96
CA VAL A 374 -9.18 6.11 -0.08
C VAL A 374 -8.84 7.50 0.43
N MET A 375 -7.60 7.70 0.90
CA MET A 375 -7.14 9.00 1.40
C MET A 375 -7.15 10.07 0.31
N LYS A 376 -6.65 9.75 -0.89
CA LYS A 376 -6.62 10.67 -2.05
C LYS A 376 -8.03 11.00 -2.57
N THR A 377 -8.89 9.99 -2.75
CA THR A 377 -10.19 10.15 -3.40
C THR A 377 -11.24 10.75 -2.48
N GLY A 378 -11.21 10.42 -1.18
CA GLY A 378 -12.17 10.92 -0.18
C GLY A 378 -11.74 12.17 0.59
N ASP A 379 -10.58 12.76 0.28
CA ASP A 379 -9.93 13.83 1.06
C ASP A 379 -9.84 13.49 2.57
N ILE A 380 -9.40 12.26 2.85
CA ILE A 380 -9.31 11.71 4.20
C ILE A 380 -7.86 11.78 4.68
N SER A 381 -7.61 12.62 5.69
CA SER A 381 -6.28 12.74 6.30
C SER A 381 -5.84 11.44 6.99
N ALA A 382 -4.52 11.27 7.15
CA ALA A 382 -3.95 10.08 7.77
C ALA A 382 -4.50 9.85 9.20
N GLU A 383 -4.75 10.93 9.94
CA GLU A 383 -5.30 10.91 11.30
C GLU A 383 -6.76 10.44 11.28
N LYS A 384 -7.60 10.98 10.37
CA LYS A 384 -8.99 10.51 10.20
C LYS A 384 -9.04 9.03 9.83
N MET A 385 -8.17 8.61 8.90
CA MET A 385 -8.06 7.21 8.49
C MET A 385 -7.58 6.29 9.64
N ALA A 386 -6.77 6.82 10.57
CA ALA A 386 -6.30 6.10 11.75
C ALA A 386 -7.34 5.96 12.88
N LEU A 387 -8.29 6.91 13.02
CA LEU A 387 -9.45 6.76 13.93
C LEU A 387 -10.35 5.57 13.56
N GLY A 388 -10.29 5.19 12.28
CA GLY A 388 -10.86 3.98 11.71
C GLY A 388 -12.39 3.94 11.68
N GLY A 389 -12.97 2.74 11.67
CA GLY A 389 -14.41 2.51 11.43
C GLY A 389 -14.81 2.56 9.95
N TYR A 390 -13.84 2.43 9.04
CA TYR A 390 -14.11 2.34 7.59
C TYR A 390 -14.22 0.88 7.14
N THR A 391 -15.25 0.53 6.39
CA THR A 391 -15.30 -0.73 5.61
C THR A 391 -14.97 -0.40 4.16
N ILE A 392 -13.91 -0.99 3.64
CA ILE A 392 -13.30 -0.66 2.34
C ILE A 392 -13.32 -1.92 1.48
N ARG A 393 -14.25 -1.96 0.50
CA ARG A 393 -14.29 -3.02 -0.49
C ARG A 393 -13.31 -2.73 -1.61
N THR A 394 -12.28 -3.55 -1.70
CA THR A 394 -11.23 -3.40 -2.72
C THR A 394 -11.67 -3.94 -4.08
N THR A 395 -10.86 -3.70 -5.12
CA THR A 395 -11.00 -4.37 -6.43
C THR A 395 -10.27 -5.71 -6.50
N PHE A 396 -9.47 -6.06 -5.49
CA PHE A 396 -8.59 -7.22 -5.55
C PHE A 396 -9.38 -8.53 -5.50
N GLU A 397 -9.12 -9.40 -6.47
CA GLU A 397 -9.71 -10.74 -6.55
C GLU A 397 -8.74 -11.74 -5.94
N LYS A 398 -9.09 -12.32 -4.77
CA LYS A 398 -8.23 -13.27 -4.07
C LYS A 398 -7.68 -14.39 -4.99
N PRO A 399 -8.47 -15.06 -5.85
CA PRO A 399 -7.94 -16.09 -6.74
C PRO A 399 -6.89 -15.57 -7.72
N ARG A 400 -7.03 -14.33 -8.21
CA ARG A 400 -6.03 -13.70 -9.10
C ARG A 400 -4.78 -13.26 -8.33
N VAL A 401 -4.91 -12.77 -7.10
CA VAL A 401 -3.75 -12.48 -6.24
C VAL A 401 -2.98 -13.76 -5.93
N ASP A 402 -3.66 -14.82 -5.51
CA ASP A 402 -3.05 -16.12 -5.23
C ASP A 402 -2.35 -16.70 -6.48
N ALA A 403 -2.99 -16.61 -7.66
CA ALA A 403 -2.40 -17.05 -8.93
C ALA A 403 -1.16 -16.24 -9.33
N LEU A 404 -1.16 -14.92 -9.11
CA LEU A 404 -0.02 -14.06 -9.43
C LEU A 404 1.17 -14.33 -8.48
N VAL A 405 0.90 -14.49 -7.18
CA VAL A 405 1.90 -14.92 -6.19
C VAL A 405 2.50 -16.26 -6.60
N LYS A 406 1.66 -17.25 -6.94
CA LYS A 406 2.14 -18.56 -7.36
C LYS A 406 3.01 -18.49 -8.61
N ALA A 407 2.58 -17.77 -9.66
CA ALA A 407 3.37 -17.64 -10.89
C ALA A 407 4.74 -16.99 -10.65
N VAL A 408 4.82 -15.98 -9.78
CA VAL A 408 6.09 -15.34 -9.41
C VAL A 408 6.97 -16.27 -8.58
N GLU A 409 6.44 -16.88 -7.51
CA GLU A 409 7.24 -17.71 -6.60
C GLU A 409 7.67 -19.03 -7.23
N ASP A 410 6.82 -19.70 -8.02
CA ASP A 410 7.22 -20.89 -8.78
C ASP A 410 8.40 -20.54 -9.71
N THR A 411 8.27 -19.49 -10.53
CA THR A 411 9.33 -19.08 -11.48
C THR A 411 10.59 -18.61 -10.74
N ARG A 412 10.45 -17.95 -9.58
CA ARG A 412 11.58 -17.55 -8.73
C ARG A 412 12.34 -18.77 -8.22
N ASN A 413 11.64 -19.78 -7.71
CA ASN A 413 12.25 -20.99 -7.15
C ASN A 413 12.86 -21.89 -8.23
N ASP A 414 12.30 -21.92 -9.44
CA ASP A 414 12.85 -22.68 -10.57
C ASP A 414 14.11 -22.03 -11.18
N PHE A 415 14.24 -20.70 -11.07
CA PHE A 415 15.29 -19.94 -11.78
C PHE A 415 16.42 -19.42 -10.87
N LEU A 416 16.13 -18.98 -9.64
CA LEU A 416 17.12 -18.41 -8.73
C LEU A 416 17.64 -19.45 -7.72
N ASP A 417 18.96 -19.45 -7.53
CA ASP A 417 19.64 -20.21 -6.49
C ASP A 417 20.63 -19.28 -5.77
N GLU A 418 20.11 -18.56 -4.78
CA GLU A 418 20.88 -17.64 -3.93
C GLU A 418 22.02 -18.35 -3.15
N LYS A 419 21.99 -19.69 -3.02
CA LYS A 419 23.07 -20.46 -2.37
C LYS A 419 24.18 -20.82 -3.33
N ALA A 420 23.85 -21.22 -4.57
CA ALA A 420 24.84 -21.53 -5.59
C ALA A 420 25.42 -20.27 -6.27
N ARG A 421 24.64 -19.18 -6.36
CA ARG A 421 25.01 -17.92 -7.05
C ARG A 421 24.74 -16.67 -6.19
N PRO A 422 25.27 -16.58 -4.94
CA PRO A 422 24.99 -15.45 -4.04
C PRO A 422 25.40 -14.08 -4.62
N GLU A 423 26.42 -14.02 -5.49
CA GLU A 423 26.86 -12.78 -6.14
C GLU A 423 25.84 -12.21 -7.14
N TYR A 424 24.99 -13.06 -7.73
CA TYR A 424 24.07 -12.68 -8.82
C TYR A 424 22.61 -12.76 -8.38
N ASP A 425 22.19 -13.89 -7.82
CA ASP A 425 20.78 -14.19 -7.55
C ASP A 425 20.25 -13.48 -6.29
N THR A 426 21.14 -13.07 -5.38
CA THR A 426 20.77 -12.23 -4.22
C THR A 426 20.31 -10.85 -4.68
N PHE A 427 19.29 -10.30 -4.00
CA PHE A 427 18.68 -8.98 -4.25
C PHE A 427 17.89 -8.86 -5.56
N VAL A 428 17.56 -9.95 -6.23
CA VAL A 428 16.65 -9.95 -7.37
C VAL A 428 15.22 -9.68 -6.88
N GLN A 429 14.58 -8.67 -7.48
CA GLN A 429 13.28 -8.14 -7.13
C GLN A 429 12.27 -8.38 -8.25
N PHE A 430 11.09 -8.86 -7.85
CA PHE A 430 9.94 -9.04 -8.73
C PHE A 430 8.85 -8.04 -8.35
N GLY A 431 8.18 -7.48 -9.35
CA GLY A 431 6.99 -6.65 -9.19
C GLY A 431 5.99 -6.95 -10.31
N ALA A 432 4.70 -7.03 -9.98
CA ALA A 432 3.68 -7.25 -11.00
C ALA A 432 2.34 -6.62 -10.63
N ALA A 433 1.55 -6.25 -11.64
CA ALA A 433 0.20 -5.73 -11.47
C ALA A 433 -0.69 -6.13 -12.65
N SER A 434 -1.97 -6.35 -12.35
CA SER A 434 -3.00 -6.79 -13.29
C SER A 434 -4.24 -5.91 -13.20
N VAL A 435 -4.71 -5.42 -14.36
CA VAL A 435 -5.77 -4.43 -14.51
C VAL A 435 -6.85 -4.96 -15.46
N ASP A 436 -8.10 -4.98 -15.01
CA ASP A 436 -9.27 -5.33 -15.82
C ASP A 436 -9.50 -4.27 -16.90
N VAL A 437 -9.50 -4.69 -18.16
CA VAL A 437 -9.54 -3.80 -19.33
C VAL A 437 -10.86 -3.04 -19.44
N LYS A 438 -11.96 -3.64 -18.97
CA LYS A 438 -13.30 -3.05 -19.08
C LYS A 438 -13.54 -1.96 -18.03
N SER A 439 -12.87 -2.00 -16.88
CA SER A 439 -13.19 -1.13 -15.74
C SER A 439 -12.03 -0.27 -15.23
N GLY A 440 -10.78 -0.64 -15.50
CA GLY A 440 -9.60 -0.05 -14.83
C GLY A 440 -9.37 -0.61 -13.41
N ALA A 441 -10.09 -1.66 -13.01
CA ALA A 441 -9.94 -2.25 -11.69
C ALA A 441 -8.58 -2.95 -11.54
N ILE A 442 -7.80 -2.61 -10.52
CA ILE A 442 -6.58 -3.34 -10.17
C ILE A 442 -7.00 -4.65 -9.48
N VAL A 443 -6.98 -5.77 -10.20
CA VAL A 443 -7.51 -7.05 -9.71
C VAL A 443 -6.47 -7.90 -8.99
N ALA A 444 -5.19 -7.71 -9.27
CA ALA A 444 -4.09 -8.37 -8.56
C ALA A 444 -2.80 -7.54 -8.60
N LEU A 445 -1.95 -7.70 -7.59
CA LEU A 445 -0.60 -7.16 -7.56
C LEU A 445 0.34 -8.06 -6.75
N TYR A 446 1.63 -7.98 -7.08
CA TYR A 446 2.73 -8.62 -6.37
C TYR A 446 3.79 -7.55 -6.05
N GLY A 447 3.95 -7.21 -4.77
CA GLY A 447 4.84 -6.16 -4.29
C GLY A 447 6.23 -6.64 -3.83
N GLY A 448 6.45 -7.95 -3.72
CA GLY A 448 7.65 -8.56 -3.13
C GLY A 448 7.31 -9.57 -2.03
N PRO A 449 8.29 -10.09 -1.27
CA PRO A 449 8.09 -11.17 -0.30
C PRO A 449 7.06 -10.91 0.80
N GLY A 450 6.95 -9.66 1.29
CA GLY A 450 5.91 -9.22 2.23
C GLY A 450 6.43 -8.39 3.40
N PHE A 451 5.52 -7.67 4.07
CA PHE A 451 5.86 -6.84 5.23
C PHE A 451 6.32 -7.69 6.43
N ASP A 452 5.77 -8.90 6.56
CA ASP A 452 6.18 -9.94 7.52
C ASP A 452 7.58 -10.52 7.26
N GLN A 453 8.12 -10.31 6.05
CA GLN A 453 9.51 -10.60 5.70
C GLN A 453 10.39 -9.33 5.73
N LYS A 454 9.90 -8.25 6.35
CA LYS A 454 10.54 -6.92 6.46
C LYS A 454 10.78 -6.23 5.11
N HIS A 455 10.12 -6.69 4.05
CA HIS A 455 10.18 -6.08 2.72
C HIS A 455 9.06 -5.04 2.57
N PHE A 456 9.30 -3.80 2.98
CA PHE A 456 8.28 -2.75 3.01
C PHE A 456 8.07 -2.01 1.68
N THR A 457 8.94 -2.23 0.68
CA THR A 457 8.85 -1.59 -0.63
C THR A 457 7.87 -2.33 -1.53
N ASN A 458 6.85 -1.64 -2.05
CA ASN A 458 5.90 -2.23 -2.99
C ASN A 458 6.44 -2.18 -4.43
N ASN A 459 7.02 -3.27 -4.93
CA ASN A 459 7.60 -3.36 -6.27
C ASN A 459 6.55 -3.23 -7.39
N ALA A 460 5.25 -3.50 -7.14
CA ALA A 460 4.19 -3.25 -8.12
C ALA A 460 3.92 -1.74 -8.33
N ASN A 461 4.21 -0.93 -7.30
CA ASN A 461 3.97 0.51 -7.28
C ASN A 461 5.28 1.34 -7.12
N THR A 462 6.44 0.76 -7.42
CA THR A 462 7.73 1.48 -7.35
C THR A 462 7.94 2.34 -8.58
N SER A 463 8.64 3.46 -8.41
CA SER A 463 9.30 4.21 -9.49
C SER A 463 10.81 3.90 -9.50
N GLY A 464 11.55 4.48 -10.46
CA GLY A 464 13.01 4.34 -10.55
C GLY A 464 13.52 3.08 -11.22
N VAL A 465 12.64 2.22 -11.75
CA VAL A 465 12.98 1.05 -12.58
C VAL A 465 12.65 1.40 -14.04
N PRO A 466 13.63 1.56 -14.94
CA PRO A 466 13.34 1.93 -16.33
C PRO A 466 12.66 0.77 -17.07
N VAL A 467 11.71 1.11 -17.95
CA VAL A 467 10.80 0.14 -18.58
C VAL A 467 11.32 -0.44 -19.91
N GLY A 468 12.41 0.13 -20.44
CA GLY A 468 13.06 -0.37 -21.65
C GLY A 468 12.15 -0.31 -22.89
N SER A 469 12.36 -1.23 -23.83
CA SER A 469 11.61 -1.31 -25.10
C SER A 469 10.07 -1.48 -24.99
N THR A 470 9.49 -1.55 -23.78
CA THR A 470 8.02 -1.38 -23.57
C THR A 470 7.55 0.08 -23.76
N TRP A 471 8.46 1.04 -23.91
CA TRP A 471 8.12 2.43 -24.23
C TRP A 471 7.87 2.67 -25.73
N LYS A 472 8.43 1.81 -26.59
CA LYS A 472 8.34 1.93 -28.07
C LYS A 472 6.91 2.04 -28.61
N PRO A 473 5.89 1.35 -28.06
CA PRO A 473 4.50 1.51 -28.52
C PRO A 473 3.94 2.93 -28.40
N TYR A 474 4.39 3.73 -27.43
CA TYR A 474 3.98 5.14 -27.34
C TYR A 474 4.61 5.99 -28.46
N VAL A 475 5.85 5.69 -28.83
CA VAL A 475 6.54 6.34 -29.96
C VAL A 475 5.85 5.99 -31.27
N LEU A 476 5.48 4.71 -31.47
CA LEU A 476 4.70 4.28 -32.62
C LEU A 476 3.33 4.96 -32.65
N ALA A 477 2.55 4.88 -31.56
CA ALA A 477 1.22 5.46 -31.47
C ALA A 477 1.23 6.97 -31.78
N ALA A 478 2.21 7.72 -31.25
CA ALA A 478 2.38 9.13 -31.58
C ALA A 478 2.68 9.37 -33.08
N ALA A 479 3.42 8.49 -33.75
CA ALA A 479 3.69 8.60 -35.18
C ALA A 479 2.46 8.22 -36.04
N LEU A 480 1.68 7.23 -35.62
CA LEU A 480 0.40 6.86 -36.22
C LEU A 480 -0.64 7.98 -36.08
N GLU A 481 -0.61 8.75 -34.98
CA GLU A 481 -1.57 9.82 -34.68
C GLU A 481 -1.16 11.19 -35.24
N TYR A 482 0.11 11.59 -35.10
CA TYR A 482 0.61 12.93 -35.42
C TYR A 482 1.56 13.00 -36.62
N GLY A 483 1.98 11.86 -37.15
CA GLY A 483 2.88 11.80 -38.30
C GLY A 483 4.34 12.19 -38.00
N THR A 484 5.08 12.42 -39.08
CA THR A 484 6.47 12.88 -39.08
C THR A 484 6.63 14.08 -40.02
N GLN A 485 7.83 14.64 -40.12
CA GLN A 485 8.18 15.63 -41.15
C GLN A 485 7.98 15.09 -42.57
N ASN A 486 8.17 13.78 -42.80
CA ASN A 486 8.03 13.16 -44.12
C ASN A 486 6.57 13.04 -44.56
N SER A 487 5.65 12.80 -43.61
CA SER A 487 4.20 12.77 -43.85
C SER A 487 3.51 14.13 -43.72
N LYS A 488 4.26 15.20 -43.48
CA LYS A 488 3.76 16.58 -43.28
C LYS A 488 2.71 16.70 -42.16
N GLY A 489 2.84 15.88 -41.11
CA GLY A 489 1.92 15.87 -39.97
C GLY A 489 0.65 15.02 -40.14
N SER A 490 0.52 14.28 -41.25
CA SER A 490 -0.47 13.19 -41.36
C SER A 490 0.07 11.94 -40.66
N GLY A 491 -0.77 11.20 -39.94
CA GLY A 491 -0.39 9.90 -39.36
C GLY A 491 0.32 8.98 -40.35
N ILE A 492 1.36 8.27 -39.93
CA ILE A 492 2.09 7.31 -40.79
C ILE A 492 1.49 5.90 -40.67
N SER A 493 1.76 5.03 -41.66
CA SER A 493 1.44 3.59 -41.58
C SER A 493 2.53 2.82 -40.82
N ILE A 494 2.16 1.71 -40.17
CA ILE A 494 3.09 0.72 -39.58
C ILE A 494 4.03 0.08 -40.62
N ASP A 495 3.71 0.18 -41.92
CA ASP A 495 4.53 -0.31 -43.03
C ASP A 495 5.56 0.72 -43.53
N SER A 496 5.57 1.93 -42.97
CA SER A 496 6.62 2.92 -43.22
C SER A 496 7.98 2.38 -42.78
N LYS A 497 9.02 2.59 -43.59
CA LYS A 497 10.33 1.97 -43.41
C LYS A 497 11.35 2.88 -42.78
N TYR A 498 12.15 2.31 -41.88
CA TYR A 498 13.25 2.97 -41.19
C TYR A 498 14.52 2.12 -41.29
N ASN A 499 15.69 2.77 -41.34
CA ASN A 499 16.95 2.04 -41.27
C ASN A 499 17.09 1.38 -39.89
N ALA A 500 17.44 0.10 -39.89
CA ALA A 500 17.61 -0.74 -38.72
C ALA A 500 19.06 -1.24 -38.53
N ASP A 501 20.02 -0.85 -39.39
CA ASP A 501 21.44 -1.19 -39.25
C ASP A 501 22.05 -0.69 -37.93
N ASP A 502 22.82 -1.54 -37.25
CA ASP A 502 23.53 -1.17 -36.01
C ASP A 502 24.50 0.00 -36.20
N LEU A 503 24.71 0.78 -35.13
CA LEU A 503 25.56 1.98 -35.10
C LEU A 503 25.19 3.07 -36.13
N THR A 504 23.95 3.07 -36.62
CA THR A 504 23.40 4.15 -37.45
C THR A 504 23.42 5.48 -36.69
N VAL A 505 23.77 6.56 -37.40
CA VAL A 505 23.77 7.93 -36.86
C VAL A 505 22.32 8.41 -36.73
N ILE A 506 21.93 8.84 -35.53
CA ILE A 506 20.62 9.43 -35.30
C ILE A 506 20.67 10.93 -35.61
N ASN A 507 19.69 11.40 -36.36
CA ASN A 507 19.54 12.80 -36.73
C ASN A 507 18.41 13.45 -35.93
N ASN A 508 18.55 14.75 -35.70
CA ASN A 508 17.46 15.57 -35.21
C ASN A 508 16.43 15.85 -36.31
N ARG A 509 15.36 16.59 -35.97
CA ARG A 509 14.24 16.87 -36.87
C ARG A 509 14.60 17.72 -38.10
N GLU A 510 15.70 18.48 -38.04
CA GLU A 510 16.24 19.21 -39.20
C GLU A 510 17.18 18.36 -40.07
N GLY A 511 17.30 17.05 -39.80
CA GLY A 511 18.16 16.13 -40.53
C GLY A 511 19.65 16.26 -40.20
N LYS A 512 20.02 16.93 -39.10
CA LYS A 512 21.40 17.07 -38.64
C LYS A 512 21.76 15.96 -37.64
N PRO A 513 22.96 15.37 -37.70
CA PRO A 513 23.40 14.41 -36.69
C PRO A 513 23.31 14.98 -35.28
N LEU A 514 22.72 14.20 -34.37
CA LEU A 514 22.88 14.43 -32.94
C LEU A 514 24.35 14.25 -32.56
N LEU A 515 24.82 14.99 -31.55
CA LEU A 515 26.19 14.88 -31.06
C LEU A 515 26.22 14.16 -29.70
N ASP A 516 27.20 13.29 -29.52
CA ASP A 516 27.53 12.68 -28.24
C ASP A 516 28.28 13.65 -27.31
N LYS A 517 28.60 13.18 -26.10
CA LYS A 517 29.33 13.95 -25.08
C LYS A 517 30.74 14.40 -25.52
N ASP A 518 31.31 13.77 -26.56
CA ASP A 518 32.65 14.06 -27.08
C ASP A 518 32.56 14.86 -28.40
N GLY A 519 31.37 15.35 -28.77
CA GLY A 519 31.12 16.18 -29.96
C GLY A 519 31.06 15.41 -31.28
N LYS A 520 30.96 14.07 -31.25
CA LYS A 520 30.90 13.22 -32.46
C LYS A 520 29.46 12.84 -32.79
N PRO A 521 29.14 12.48 -34.06
CA PRO A 521 27.82 11.97 -34.41
C PRO A 521 27.39 10.80 -33.53
N PHE A 522 26.29 10.95 -32.79
CA PHE A 522 25.72 9.92 -31.92
C PHE A 522 25.24 8.75 -32.77
N ARG A 523 25.75 7.55 -32.44
CA ARG A 523 25.42 6.29 -33.10
C ARG A 523 24.60 5.42 -32.16
N GLN A 524 23.38 5.10 -32.54
CA GLN A 524 22.52 4.24 -31.73
C GLN A 524 22.94 2.78 -31.90
N LYS A 525 23.06 2.06 -30.78
CA LYS A 525 23.34 0.62 -30.77
C LYS A 525 22.05 -0.21 -30.69
N ASN A 526 22.00 -1.28 -31.47
CA ASN A 526 21.02 -2.36 -31.37
C ASN A 526 21.47 -3.46 -30.39
N GLU A 527 20.55 -4.39 -30.08
CA GLU A 527 20.86 -5.58 -29.26
C GLU A 527 21.75 -6.56 -30.04
N SER A 528 21.47 -6.75 -31.34
CA SER A 528 22.28 -7.49 -32.31
C SER A 528 23.03 -6.53 -33.25
N PRO A 529 24.30 -6.81 -33.63
CA PRO A 529 25.06 -6.01 -34.60
C PRO A 529 24.70 -6.33 -36.07
N GLU A 530 23.48 -6.80 -36.33
CA GLU A 530 23.02 -7.26 -37.65
C GLU A 530 22.66 -6.08 -38.57
N ALA A 531 22.97 -6.25 -39.86
CA ALA A 531 22.66 -5.29 -40.91
C ALA A 531 21.27 -5.58 -41.50
N HIS A 532 20.23 -5.10 -40.81
CA HIS A 532 18.83 -5.30 -41.18
C HIS A 532 18.37 -4.47 -42.39
N GLY A 533 19.11 -3.42 -42.77
CA GLY A 533 18.71 -2.46 -43.80
C GLY A 533 17.43 -1.69 -43.43
N TYR A 534 16.60 -1.37 -44.42
CA TYR A 534 15.33 -0.68 -44.20
C TYR A 534 14.19 -1.68 -43.94
N VAL A 535 13.66 -1.66 -42.72
CA VAL A 535 12.55 -2.52 -42.27
C VAL A 535 11.32 -1.68 -41.94
N THR A 536 10.13 -2.28 -41.99
CA THR A 536 8.89 -1.60 -41.56
C THR A 536 8.87 -1.36 -40.05
N LEU A 537 8.07 -0.40 -39.57
CA LEU A 537 7.90 -0.17 -38.14
C LEU A 537 7.25 -1.37 -37.42
N ASN A 538 6.38 -2.13 -38.10
CA ASN A 538 5.87 -3.42 -37.62
C ASN A 538 7.02 -4.42 -37.36
N GLU A 539 7.93 -4.58 -38.33
CA GLU A 539 9.09 -5.47 -38.22
C GLU A 539 10.08 -5.00 -37.15
N ALA A 540 10.38 -3.70 -37.11
CA ALA A 540 11.21 -3.09 -36.08
C ALA A 540 10.64 -3.31 -34.66
N MET A 541 9.32 -3.28 -34.49
CA MET A 541 8.69 -3.57 -33.20
C MET A 541 8.73 -5.06 -32.87
N ARG A 542 8.46 -5.95 -33.85
CA ARG A 542 8.50 -7.42 -33.72
C ARG A 542 9.85 -7.88 -33.17
N GLN A 543 10.94 -7.43 -33.78
CA GLN A 543 12.31 -7.74 -33.37
C GLN A 543 12.84 -6.80 -32.26
N SER A 544 12.07 -5.76 -31.88
CA SER A 544 12.45 -4.78 -30.86
C SER A 544 13.74 -4.00 -31.16
N ILE A 545 14.02 -3.74 -32.44
CA ILE A 545 15.21 -3.01 -32.93
C ILE A 545 15.25 -1.59 -32.34
N ASN A 546 16.43 -1.06 -31.99
CA ASN A 546 16.55 0.25 -31.31
C ASN A 546 16.61 1.41 -32.30
N VAL A 547 17.43 1.30 -33.34
CA VAL A 547 17.72 2.38 -34.30
C VAL A 547 16.44 3.01 -34.89
N PRO A 548 15.44 2.26 -35.40
CA PRO A 548 14.22 2.86 -35.95
C PRO A 548 13.48 3.76 -34.96
N PHE A 549 13.35 3.33 -33.71
CA PHE A 549 12.62 4.08 -32.67
C PHE A 549 13.43 5.27 -32.13
N ALA A 550 14.75 5.12 -32.04
CA ALA A 550 15.66 6.20 -31.66
C ALA A 550 15.67 7.34 -32.69
N GLN A 551 15.42 7.05 -33.98
CA GLN A 551 15.17 8.09 -35.00
C GLN A 551 13.72 8.61 -34.94
N LEU A 552 12.73 7.71 -34.93
CA LEU A 552 11.30 8.06 -35.02
C LEU A 552 10.86 9.06 -33.94
N VAL A 553 11.44 9.02 -32.74
CA VAL A 553 11.11 9.97 -31.67
C VAL A 553 11.44 11.43 -32.01
N PHE A 554 12.51 11.69 -32.78
CA PHE A 554 12.84 13.04 -33.24
C PHE A 554 11.96 13.47 -34.41
N ASP A 555 11.53 12.52 -35.23
CA ASP A 555 10.69 12.77 -36.39
C ASP A 555 9.26 13.19 -35.99
N VAL A 556 8.68 12.49 -35.01
CA VAL A 556 7.38 12.83 -34.40
C VAL A 556 7.49 13.97 -33.36
N GLY A 557 8.58 13.99 -32.59
CA GLY A 557 8.84 14.90 -31.48
C GLY A 557 8.43 14.35 -30.10
N HIS A 558 9.34 14.44 -29.12
CA HIS A 558 9.17 13.93 -27.76
C HIS A 558 7.88 14.38 -27.06
N SER A 559 7.49 15.65 -27.22
CA SER A 559 6.26 16.19 -26.62
C SER A 559 4.98 15.49 -27.09
N LYS A 560 4.95 14.97 -28.32
CA LYS A 560 3.84 14.15 -28.82
C LYS A 560 3.82 12.77 -28.17
N VAL A 561 4.99 12.13 -28.03
CA VAL A 561 5.10 10.84 -27.33
C VAL A 561 4.72 10.96 -25.85
N ARG A 562 5.14 12.04 -25.17
CA ARG A 562 4.69 12.38 -23.79
C ARG A 562 3.17 12.53 -23.74
N SER A 563 2.57 13.25 -24.69
CA SER A 563 1.11 13.44 -24.77
C SER A 563 0.36 12.12 -24.90
N VAL A 564 0.83 11.19 -25.74
CA VAL A 564 0.23 9.86 -25.90
C VAL A 564 0.39 9.01 -24.64
N ALA A 565 1.60 8.92 -24.08
CA ALA A 565 1.81 8.15 -22.85
C ALA A 565 0.97 8.71 -21.68
N LYS A 566 0.78 10.03 -21.61
CA LYS A 566 -0.07 10.69 -20.63
C LYS A 566 -1.56 10.39 -20.84
N SER A 567 -2.03 10.36 -22.09
CA SER A 567 -3.43 10.05 -22.40
C SER A 567 -3.82 8.62 -22.06
N THR A 568 -2.86 7.69 -22.04
CA THR A 568 -3.04 6.31 -21.57
C THR A 568 -2.81 6.12 -20.06
N GLY A 569 -2.66 7.20 -19.28
CA GLY A 569 -2.56 7.13 -17.81
C GLY A 569 -1.15 7.02 -17.23
N ILE A 570 -0.08 7.14 -18.04
CA ILE A 570 1.28 7.29 -17.49
C ILE A 570 1.43 8.66 -16.82
N LEU A 571 1.99 8.66 -15.61
CA LEU A 571 2.22 9.87 -14.82
C LEU A 571 3.42 10.67 -15.35
N GLU A 572 3.28 11.99 -15.45
CA GLU A 572 4.32 12.88 -15.97
C GLU A 572 5.62 12.75 -15.17
N GLU A 573 5.52 12.70 -13.84
CA GLU A 573 6.63 12.53 -12.90
C GLU A 573 7.35 11.17 -13.00
N SER A 574 6.85 10.26 -13.84
CA SER A 574 7.48 8.97 -14.14
C SER A 574 8.13 8.91 -15.52
N MET A 575 7.98 9.95 -16.34
CA MET A 575 8.64 10.07 -17.64
C MET A 575 10.07 10.61 -17.48
N ASP A 576 11.02 10.15 -18.30
CA ASP A 576 12.35 10.77 -18.35
C ASP A 576 12.23 12.22 -18.86
N GLU A 577 12.74 13.20 -18.12
CA GLU A 577 12.69 14.64 -18.44
C GLU A 577 13.55 15.00 -19.68
N ASN A 578 14.46 14.12 -20.11
CA ASN A 578 15.39 14.40 -21.19
C ASN A 578 14.81 14.09 -22.58
N ASP A 579 14.82 15.08 -23.48
CA ASP A 579 14.43 14.89 -24.89
C ASP A 579 15.61 14.36 -25.73
N ASN A 580 16.07 13.14 -25.41
CA ASN A 580 17.19 12.45 -26.05
C ASN A 580 16.75 11.17 -26.80
N ALA A 581 17.66 10.49 -27.50
CA ALA A 581 17.35 9.26 -28.24
C ALA A 581 16.91 8.10 -27.32
N SER A 582 17.50 7.99 -26.13
CA SER A 582 17.18 6.94 -25.16
C SER A 582 15.77 7.04 -24.56
N PHE A 583 15.11 8.20 -24.62
CA PHE A 583 13.70 8.35 -24.28
C PHE A 583 12.81 7.35 -25.04
N ALA A 584 13.05 7.15 -26.34
CA ALA A 584 12.34 6.18 -27.17
C ALA A 584 12.55 4.71 -26.73
N LEU A 585 13.63 4.46 -26.01
CA LEU A 585 14.09 3.14 -25.57
C LEU A 585 13.72 2.86 -24.11
N GLY A 586 12.98 3.76 -23.45
CA GLY A 586 12.34 3.53 -22.15
C GLY A 586 13.21 3.78 -20.92
N THR A 587 13.89 4.94 -20.90
CA THR A 587 14.52 5.50 -19.69
C THR A 587 13.48 5.95 -18.65
N SER A 588 12.24 6.24 -19.06
CA SER A 588 11.09 6.47 -18.18
C SER A 588 10.87 5.32 -17.19
N THR A 589 10.37 5.63 -15.98
CA THR A 589 10.26 4.69 -14.84
C THR A 589 8.85 4.56 -14.22
N PRO A 590 7.74 4.47 -14.99
CA PRO A 590 6.42 4.19 -14.43
C PRO A 590 6.34 2.83 -13.74
N SER A 591 5.45 2.72 -12.75
CA SER A 591 5.25 1.49 -11.99
C SER A 591 4.54 0.40 -12.81
N ALA A 592 4.62 -0.86 -12.34
CA ALA A 592 3.93 -1.98 -13.00
C ALA A 592 2.40 -1.76 -13.06
N ILE A 593 1.80 -1.12 -12.05
CA ILE A 593 0.39 -0.71 -12.09
C ILE A 593 0.13 0.23 -13.28
N ARG A 594 0.97 1.24 -13.48
CA ARG A 594 0.82 2.23 -14.56
C ARG A 594 1.10 1.65 -15.95
N MET A 595 2.04 0.72 -16.06
CA MET A 595 2.28 0.01 -17.32
C MET A 595 1.12 -0.94 -17.69
N ALA A 596 0.54 -1.65 -16.72
CA ALA A 596 -0.63 -2.50 -16.95
C ALA A 596 -1.88 -1.69 -17.34
N ASP A 597 -2.15 -0.59 -16.62
CA ASP A 597 -3.19 0.39 -16.92
C ASP A 597 -3.05 0.95 -18.35
N SER A 598 -1.87 1.46 -18.68
CA SER A 598 -1.61 2.05 -19.99
C SER A 598 -1.80 1.06 -21.14
N TYR A 599 -1.35 -0.19 -20.98
CA TYR A 599 -1.56 -1.22 -21.99
C TYR A 599 -3.03 -1.70 -22.05
N ALA A 600 -3.82 -1.54 -20.98
CA ALA A 600 -5.26 -1.76 -21.03
C ALA A 600 -5.97 -0.76 -21.96
N THR A 601 -5.41 0.44 -22.15
CA THR A 601 -5.93 1.41 -23.13
C THR A 601 -5.84 0.91 -24.57
N PHE A 602 -4.73 0.24 -24.93
CA PHE A 602 -4.62 -0.41 -26.25
C PHE A 602 -5.61 -1.58 -26.36
N ALA A 603 -5.72 -2.42 -25.32
CA ALA A 603 -6.67 -3.52 -25.24
C ALA A 603 -8.15 -3.09 -25.35
N ALA A 604 -8.45 -1.85 -24.94
CA ALA A 604 -9.77 -1.21 -25.02
C ALA A 604 -9.92 -0.24 -26.22
N SER A 605 -9.16 -0.47 -27.30
CA SER A 605 -9.22 0.31 -28.55
C SER A 605 -9.16 1.83 -28.33
N GLY A 606 -8.19 2.27 -27.53
CA GLY A 606 -7.92 3.68 -27.26
C GLY A 606 -8.75 4.31 -26.14
N THR A 607 -9.53 3.51 -25.40
CA THR A 607 -10.33 3.98 -24.25
C THR A 607 -9.59 3.74 -22.93
N HIS A 608 -9.12 4.80 -22.29
CA HIS A 608 -8.49 4.76 -20.97
C HIS A 608 -9.53 4.80 -19.83
N ARG A 609 -9.20 4.14 -18.72
CA ARG A 609 -9.93 4.19 -17.44
C ARG A 609 -8.88 4.17 -16.33
N GLU A 610 -8.67 5.30 -15.65
CA GLU A 610 -7.69 5.47 -14.57
C GLU A 610 -7.70 4.28 -13.58
N PRO A 611 -6.55 3.76 -13.13
CA PRO A 611 -6.53 2.49 -12.40
C PRO A 611 -6.96 2.72 -10.96
N TYR A 612 -7.91 1.92 -10.48
CA TYR A 612 -8.50 2.07 -9.14
C TYR A 612 -8.45 0.79 -8.32
N SER A 613 -8.33 0.94 -6.99
CA SER A 613 -8.15 -0.17 -6.04
C SER A 613 -9.33 -0.40 -5.10
N VAL A 614 -10.36 0.46 -5.13
CA VAL A 614 -11.48 0.47 -4.16
C VAL A 614 -12.82 0.72 -4.84
N GLN A 615 -13.73 -0.24 -4.70
CA GLN A 615 -15.08 -0.18 -5.23
C GLN A 615 -16.00 0.69 -4.37
N THR A 616 -15.98 0.49 -3.04
CA THR A 616 -16.83 1.23 -2.10
C THR A 616 -16.12 1.46 -0.77
N VAL A 617 -16.41 2.58 -0.14
CA VAL A 617 -16.02 2.86 1.25
C VAL A 617 -17.28 3.18 2.04
N GLN A 618 -17.43 2.55 3.21
CA GLN A 618 -18.42 2.92 4.21
C GLN A 618 -17.70 3.44 5.45
N LYS A 619 -18.30 4.38 6.17
CA LYS A 619 -17.86 4.84 7.49
C LYS A 619 -19.03 4.69 8.45
N ASP A 620 -18.87 3.89 9.51
CA ASP A 620 -19.89 3.62 10.51
C ASP A 620 -21.24 3.15 9.89
N GLY A 621 -21.15 2.28 8.87
CA GLY A 621 -22.30 1.75 8.11
C GLY A 621 -22.89 2.70 7.05
N LYS A 622 -22.32 3.88 6.82
CA LYS A 622 -22.77 4.83 5.77
C LYS A 622 -21.78 4.88 4.62
N THR A 623 -22.24 4.58 3.40
CA THR A 623 -21.43 4.69 2.18
C THR A 623 -20.98 6.12 1.92
N LEU A 624 -19.69 6.30 1.63
CA LEU A 624 -19.10 7.57 1.21
C LEU A 624 -19.20 7.73 -0.32
N PRO A 625 -19.46 8.95 -0.83
CA PRO A 625 -19.44 9.23 -2.26
C PRO A 625 -18.00 9.24 -2.82
N GLY A 626 -17.87 9.18 -4.14
CA GLY A 626 -16.59 9.30 -4.85
C GLY A 626 -15.86 7.98 -5.12
N PHE A 627 -16.39 6.85 -4.61
CA PHE A 627 -15.84 5.52 -4.84
C PHE A 627 -16.64 4.74 -5.89
N GLY A 628 -15.94 3.99 -6.74
CA GLY A 628 -16.52 3.22 -7.84
C GLY A 628 -15.61 3.23 -9.08
N PRO A 629 -16.04 2.60 -10.19
CA PRO A 629 -15.32 2.66 -11.46
C PRO A 629 -15.14 4.11 -11.93
N PRO A 630 -13.95 4.50 -12.40
CA PRO A 630 -13.71 5.84 -12.93
C PRO A 630 -14.40 6.04 -14.29
N LYS A 631 -14.49 7.29 -14.70
CA LYS A 631 -15.03 7.65 -16.02
C LYS A 631 -14.07 7.24 -17.11
N GLU A 632 -14.64 6.82 -18.22
CA GLU A 632 -13.92 6.50 -19.45
C GLU A 632 -13.40 7.79 -20.11
N ALA A 633 -12.20 7.74 -20.66
CA ALA A 633 -11.59 8.81 -21.43
C ALA A 633 -11.06 8.27 -22.77
N ARG A 634 -11.30 8.99 -23.87
CA ARG A 634 -10.68 8.65 -25.16
C ARG A 634 -9.23 9.15 -25.13
N ALA A 635 -8.29 8.21 -25.21
CA ALA A 635 -6.85 8.49 -25.18
C ALA A 635 -6.26 8.70 -26.58
N MET A 636 -6.73 7.90 -27.55
CA MET A 636 -6.38 7.90 -28.97
C MET A 636 -7.48 7.22 -29.77
N ASP A 637 -7.45 7.31 -31.09
CA ASP A 637 -8.44 6.62 -31.92
C ASP A 637 -8.27 5.10 -31.95
N ASP A 638 -9.38 4.40 -32.15
CA ASP A 638 -9.47 2.93 -32.18
C ASP A 638 -8.69 2.37 -33.37
N ALA A 639 -8.75 3.02 -34.52
CA ALA A 639 -7.89 2.74 -35.66
C ALA A 639 -6.38 2.77 -35.30
N VAL A 640 -5.93 3.73 -34.47
CA VAL A 640 -4.54 3.78 -33.96
C VAL A 640 -4.28 2.65 -32.96
N ALA A 641 -5.13 2.50 -31.94
CA ALA A 641 -4.96 1.50 -30.88
C ALA A 641 -5.03 0.05 -31.40
N ASN A 642 -5.90 -0.24 -32.37
CA ASN A 642 -6.01 -1.54 -33.00
C ASN A 642 -4.75 -1.84 -33.85
N ASN A 643 -4.15 -0.85 -34.53
CA ASN A 643 -2.86 -1.03 -35.20
C ASN A 643 -1.69 -1.26 -34.23
N ILE A 644 -1.67 -0.58 -33.07
CA ILE A 644 -0.73 -0.93 -32.00
C ILE A 644 -0.95 -2.37 -31.53
N THR A 645 -2.20 -2.80 -31.38
CA THR A 645 -2.55 -4.18 -31.00
C THR A 645 -2.09 -5.19 -32.07
N LYS A 646 -2.35 -4.95 -33.36
CA LYS A 646 -1.86 -5.76 -34.51
C LYS A 646 -0.35 -5.97 -34.46
N VAL A 647 0.41 -4.90 -34.24
CA VAL A 647 1.87 -4.97 -34.14
C VAL A 647 2.31 -5.69 -32.85
N LEU A 648 1.64 -5.49 -31.72
CA LEU A 648 1.95 -6.16 -30.46
C LEU A 648 1.49 -7.63 -30.39
N GLN A 649 0.50 -8.04 -31.18
CA GLN A 649 0.22 -9.45 -31.49
C GLN A 649 1.41 -10.05 -32.24
N ASN A 650 1.93 -9.37 -33.27
CA ASN A 650 3.09 -9.85 -34.02
C ASN A 650 4.36 -10.00 -33.15
N VAL A 651 4.53 -9.20 -32.09
CA VAL A 651 5.61 -9.41 -31.09
C VAL A 651 5.44 -10.74 -30.33
N VAL A 652 4.21 -11.11 -29.96
CA VAL A 652 3.90 -12.41 -29.31
C VAL A 652 3.94 -13.56 -30.32
N GLU A 653 3.46 -13.34 -31.53
CA GLU A 653 3.31 -14.37 -32.56
C GLU A 653 4.62 -14.68 -33.29
N ASN A 654 5.48 -13.70 -33.55
CA ASN A 654 6.68 -13.91 -34.36
C ASN A 654 7.91 -13.17 -33.82
N GLY A 655 7.82 -12.50 -32.67
CA GLY A 655 8.87 -11.62 -32.15
C GLY A 655 9.46 -12.02 -30.81
N THR A 656 9.92 -11.01 -30.06
CA THR A 656 10.59 -11.19 -28.77
C THR A 656 9.68 -11.74 -27.66
N GLY A 657 8.35 -11.71 -27.84
CA GLY A 657 7.36 -12.13 -26.85
C GLY A 657 6.91 -13.60 -26.95
N THR A 658 7.53 -14.42 -27.79
CA THR A 658 7.00 -15.74 -28.19
C THR A 658 6.72 -16.76 -27.08
N LYS A 659 7.29 -16.61 -25.88
CA LYS A 659 6.91 -17.46 -24.72
C LYS A 659 5.43 -17.25 -24.32
N ALA A 660 4.87 -16.06 -24.54
CA ALA A 660 3.47 -15.73 -24.26
C ALA A 660 2.45 -16.49 -25.12
N LYS A 661 2.86 -17.08 -26.27
CA LYS A 661 2.01 -17.99 -27.06
C LYS A 661 1.43 -19.15 -26.26
N LYS A 662 2.15 -19.62 -25.22
CA LYS A 662 1.71 -20.73 -24.35
C LYS A 662 0.47 -20.39 -23.50
N LEU A 663 -0.08 -19.17 -23.63
CA LEU A 663 -1.40 -18.81 -23.11
C LEU A 663 -2.54 -19.43 -23.93
N GLY A 664 -2.33 -19.73 -25.22
CA GLY A 664 -3.29 -20.47 -26.06
C GLY A 664 -4.56 -19.71 -26.43
N ARG A 665 -4.51 -18.37 -26.50
CA ARG A 665 -5.61 -17.46 -26.91
C ARG A 665 -5.04 -16.15 -27.45
N PRO A 666 -5.82 -15.32 -28.17
CA PRO A 666 -5.37 -14.01 -28.66
C PRO A 666 -4.76 -13.16 -27.54
N ALA A 667 -3.54 -12.70 -27.77
CA ALA A 667 -2.76 -11.93 -26.83
C ALA A 667 -1.79 -11.00 -27.58
N ALA A 668 -1.57 -9.82 -27.01
CA ALA A 668 -0.62 -8.84 -27.50
C ALA A 668 0.30 -8.42 -26.35
N GLY A 669 1.54 -8.04 -26.64
CA GLY A 669 2.44 -7.59 -25.59
C GLY A 669 3.82 -7.16 -26.08
N LYS A 670 4.61 -6.57 -25.19
CA LYS A 670 5.95 -6.06 -25.50
C LYS A 670 6.94 -6.46 -24.41
N THR A 671 8.13 -6.86 -24.86
CA THR A 671 9.32 -7.02 -24.02
C THR A 671 10.04 -5.69 -23.80
N GLY A 672 10.57 -5.50 -22.60
CA GLY A 672 11.53 -4.46 -22.28
C GLY A 672 12.79 -5.08 -21.68
N THR A 673 13.94 -4.58 -22.12
CA THR A 673 15.26 -4.85 -21.54
C THR A 673 15.98 -3.51 -21.54
N THR A 674 16.72 -3.18 -20.49
CA THR A 674 17.44 -1.89 -20.35
C THR A 674 18.94 -2.06 -20.51
N ASP A 675 19.65 -0.96 -20.82
CA ASP A 675 21.12 -0.92 -20.84
C ASP A 675 21.75 -1.51 -19.56
N GLN A 676 22.87 -2.23 -19.75
CA GLN A 676 23.56 -3.01 -18.70
C GLN A 676 22.67 -4.04 -17.99
N ASN A 677 21.53 -4.41 -18.59
CA ASN A 677 20.58 -5.40 -18.10
C ASN A 677 20.19 -5.14 -16.62
N LYS A 678 19.73 -3.93 -16.32
CA LYS A 678 19.33 -3.51 -14.95
C LYS A 678 17.88 -3.84 -14.60
N SER A 679 17.02 -3.97 -15.62
CA SER A 679 15.65 -4.44 -15.50
C SER A 679 15.16 -5.11 -16.79
N ALA A 680 14.22 -6.03 -16.62
CA ALA A 680 13.53 -6.77 -17.67
C ALA A 680 12.03 -6.74 -17.41
N TRP A 681 11.26 -6.51 -18.47
CA TRP A 681 9.82 -6.27 -18.40
C TRP A 681 9.06 -7.07 -19.45
N PHE A 682 7.88 -7.57 -19.08
CA PHE A 682 6.87 -7.97 -20.04
C PHE A 682 5.56 -7.30 -19.67
N VAL A 683 4.99 -6.57 -20.63
CA VAL A 683 3.67 -5.96 -20.48
C VAL A 683 2.81 -6.50 -21.62
N GLY A 684 1.75 -7.22 -21.28
CA GLY A 684 0.91 -7.91 -22.23
C GLY A 684 -0.54 -7.98 -21.78
N TYR A 685 -1.43 -8.17 -22.73
CA TYR A 685 -2.87 -8.10 -22.52
C TYR A 685 -3.66 -9.05 -23.44
N THR A 686 -4.88 -9.30 -23.01
CA THR A 686 -5.99 -9.85 -23.80
C THR A 686 -7.12 -8.79 -23.82
N PRO A 687 -8.22 -8.97 -24.59
CA PRO A 687 -9.38 -8.06 -24.52
C PRO A 687 -10.07 -7.96 -23.16
N GLN A 688 -9.69 -8.78 -22.18
CA GLN A 688 -10.26 -8.82 -20.83
C GLN A 688 -9.31 -8.27 -19.76
N LEU A 689 -8.00 -8.53 -19.88
CA LEU A 689 -7.06 -8.35 -18.78
C LEU A 689 -5.69 -7.89 -19.32
N SER A 690 -5.15 -6.84 -18.72
CA SER A 690 -3.80 -6.33 -18.98
C SER A 690 -2.90 -6.60 -17.77
N THR A 691 -1.65 -6.97 -17.98
CA THR A 691 -0.72 -7.30 -16.89
C THR A 691 0.71 -6.89 -17.24
N SER A 692 1.36 -6.26 -16.28
CA SER A 692 2.78 -5.90 -16.31
C SER A 692 3.54 -6.73 -15.30
N VAL A 693 4.67 -7.29 -15.72
CA VAL A 693 5.66 -7.97 -14.86
C VAL A 693 7.02 -7.29 -15.05
N THR A 694 7.66 -6.92 -13.94
CA THR A 694 9.04 -6.41 -13.89
C THR A 694 9.92 -7.31 -13.06
N LEU A 695 11.16 -7.46 -13.52
CA LEU A 695 12.29 -8.03 -12.83
C LEU A 695 13.40 -6.98 -12.81
N PHE A 696 14.01 -6.76 -11.65
CA PHE A 696 15.13 -5.85 -11.47
C PHE A 696 15.99 -6.32 -10.30
N ARG A 697 17.13 -5.67 -10.05
CA ARG A 697 18.02 -6.05 -8.94
C ARG A 697 18.45 -4.84 -8.12
N ASN A 698 18.13 -4.83 -6.82
CA ASN A 698 18.62 -3.85 -5.85
C ASN A 698 18.48 -4.41 -4.43
N ASP A 699 19.34 -3.98 -3.51
CA ASP A 699 19.10 -4.21 -2.08
C ASP A 699 17.82 -3.45 -1.66
N PRO A 700 16.76 -4.12 -1.18
CA PRO A 700 15.52 -3.47 -0.74
C PRO A 700 15.70 -2.72 0.60
N ASN A 701 16.77 -3.00 1.35
CA ASN A 701 17.07 -2.36 2.63
C ASN A 701 17.97 -1.11 2.47
N ALA A 702 18.59 -0.92 1.30
CA ALA A 702 19.43 0.24 1.01
C ALA A 702 18.62 1.54 1.06
N LYS A 703 19.20 2.58 1.66
CA LYS A 703 18.51 3.86 1.96
C LYS A 703 19.11 5.02 1.17
N GLY A 704 18.26 5.98 0.80
CA GLY A 704 18.69 7.22 0.15
C GLY A 704 19.48 6.95 -1.14
N LYS A 705 20.67 7.55 -1.24
CA LYS A 705 21.53 7.49 -2.44
C LYS A 705 22.14 6.12 -2.73
N ASP A 706 22.06 5.18 -1.78
CA ASP A 706 22.64 3.84 -1.92
C ASP A 706 21.67 2.85 -2.58
N ARG A 707 20.39 3.19 -2.69
CA ARG A 707 19.38 2.40 -3.42
C ARG A 707 19.57 2.56 -4.93
N LYS A 708 20.45 1.72 -5.51
CA LYS A 708 20.82 1.70 -6.93
C LYS A 708 20.43 0.38 -7.57
N LEU A 709 20.10 0.41 -8.86
CA LEU A 709 19.96 -0.80 -9.67
C LEU A 709 21.33 -1.44 -9.92
N LEU A 710 21.41 -2.73 -9.63
CA LEU A 710 22.53 -3.62 -9.93
C LEU A 710 22.31 -4.25 -11.32
N SER A 711 23.38 -4.77 -11.94
CA SER A 711 23.20 -5.56 -13.18
C SER A 711 22.58 -6.92 -12.86
N MET A 712 21.75 -7.39 -13.78
CA MET A 712 21.14 -8.72 -13.80
C MET A 712 21.88 -9.68 -14.76
N ASN A 713 23.06 -9.33 -15.26
CA ASN A 713 23.89 -10.30 -15.99
C ASN A 713 24.26 -11.47 -15.07
N HIS A 714 24.29 -12.67 -15.63
CA HIS A 714 24.58 -13.95 -14.93
C HIS A 714 23.56 -14.38 -13.86
N VAL A 715 22.48 -13.62 -13.65
CA VAL A 715 21.37 -14.00 -12.75
C VAL A 715 20.68 -15.26 -13.28
N GLY A 716 20.45 -16.23 -12.40
CA GLY A 716 19.97 -17.58 -12.76
C GLY A 716 20.92 -18.38 -13.65
N GLY A 717 22.18 -17.95 -13.81
CA GLY A 717 23.17 -18.63 -14.64
C GLY A 717 23.05 -18.39 -16.14
N VAL A 718 22.34 -17.34 -16.59
CA VAL A 718 22.30 -16.92 -18.01
C VAL A 718 22.98 -15.58 -18.20
N ASP A 719 23.70 -15.40 -19.32
CA ASP A 719 24.54 -14.20 -19.52
C ASP A 719 23.76 -12.87 -19.47
N SER A 720 22.54 -12.86 -20.00
CA SER A 720 21.63 -11.71 -19.95
C SER A 720 20.17 -12.19 -19.86
N ILE A 721 19.33 -11.42 -19.18
CA ILE A 721 17.90 -11.69 -19.01
C ILE A 721 17.11 -10.65 -19.79
N HIS A 722 16.20 -11.10 -20.64
CA HIS A 722 15.40 -10.22 -21.46
C HIS A 722 13.94 -10.23 -20.98
N GLY A 723 13.17 -9.21 -21.35
CA GLY A 723 11.73 -9.18 -21.07
C GLY A 723 10.96 -10.41 -21.58
N GLY A 724 11.45 -11.05 -22.64
CA GLY A 724 10.91 -12.27 -23.22
C GLY A 724 11.22 -13.55 -22.44
N ASP A 725 11.98 -13.46 -21.35
CA ASP A 725 12.37 -14.58 -20.50
C ASP A 725 11.44 -14.71 -19.28
N ILE A 726 11.95 -14.44 -18.08
CA ILE A 726 11.24 -14.62 -16.81
C ILE A 726 9.96 -13.79 -16.75
N PRO A 727 9.93 -12.49 -17.12
CA PRO A 727 8.71 -11.70 -17.03
C PRO A 727 7.59 -12.23 -17.93
N ALA A 728 7.93 -12.67 -19.14
CA ALA A 728 6.97 -13.29 -20.06
C ALA A 728 6.47 -14.65 -19.57
N VAL A 729 7.31 -15.48 -18.93
CA VAL A 729 6.90 -16.75 -18.32
C VAL A 729 5.91 -16.51 -17.18
N ILE A 730 6.25 -15.64 -16.22
CA ILE A 730 5.38 -15.27 -15.10
C ILE A 730 4.03 -14.75 -15.60
N TRP A 731 4.06 -13.83 -16.58
CA TRP A 731 2.85 -13.30 -17.22
C TRP A 731 1.99 -14.43 -17.81
N THR A 732 2.60 -15.38 -18.51
CA THR A 732 1.88 -16.46 -19.20
C THR A 732 1.21 -17.42 -18.23
N GLU A 733 1.93 -17.84 -17.18
CA GLU A 733 1.42 -18.76 -16.16
C GLU A 733 0.32 -18.10 -15.32
N TYR A 734 0.52 -16.83 -14.93
CA TYR A 734 -0.52 -16.04 -14.26
C TYR A 734 -1.78 -15.89 -15.13
N MET A 735 -1.64 -15.43 -16.38
CA MET A 735 -2.77 -15.17 -17.26
C MET A 735 -3.56 -16.44 -17.60
N ARG A 736 -2.91 -17.61 -17.60
CA ARG A 736 -3.60 -18.90 -17.82
C ARG A 736 -4.59 -19.22 -16.70
N GLU A 737 -4.19 -19.03 -15.45
CA GLU A 737 -5.06 -19.28 -14.29
C GLU A 737 -6.04 -18.12 -14.07
N ALA A 738 -5.62 -16.87 -14.24
CA ALA A 738 -6.46 -15.68 -14.06
C ALA A 738 -7.60 -15.55 -15.09
N LEU A 739 -7.44 -16.12 -16.29
CA LEU A 739 -8.47 -16.16 -17.35
C LEU A 739 -9.18 -17.53 -17.45
N LYS A 740 -8.97 -18.42 -16.49
CA LYS A 740 -9.64 -19.73 -16.42
C LYS A 740 -11.15 -19.55 -16.31
N GLY A 741 -11.90 -20.32 -17.11
CA GLY A 741 -13.36 -20.15 -17.24
C GLY A 741 -13.80 -18.88 -17.97
N THR A 742 -12.90 -17.93 -18.27
CA THR A 742 -13.22 -16.75 -19.09
C THR A 742 -13.12 -17.11 -20.58
N PRO A 743 -14.20 -16.95 -21.38
CA PRO A 743 -14.16 -17.21 -22.82
C PRO A 743 -13.05 -16.41 -23.50
N ALA A 744 -12.34 -17.04 -24.44
CA ALA A 744 -11.41 -16.31 -25.30
C ALA A 744 -12.18 -15.30 -26.17
N LYS A 745 -11.52 -14.21 -26.52
CA LYS A 745 -12.02 -13.17 -27.41
C LYS A 745 -10.88 -12.74 -28.33
N ASP A 746 -11.21 -12.48 -29.57
CA ASP A 746 -10.31 -11.82 -30.52
C ASP A 746 -10.26 -10.31 -30.23
N PHE A 747 -9.18 -9.67 -30.67
CA PHE A 747 -9.12 -8.21 -30.74
C PHE A 747 -9.91 -7.71 -31.95
N PRO A 748 -10.39 -6.46 -31.94
CA PRO A 748 -10.95 -5.83 -33.14
C PRO A 748 -9.92 -5.84 -34.28
N GLU A 749 -10.40 -6.05 -35.51
CA GLU A 749 -9.54 -6.00 -36.69
C GLU A 749 -8.97 -4.58 -36.88
N ALA A 750 -7.71 -4.53 -37.31
CA ALA A 750 -6.96 -3.29 -37.47
C ALA A 750 -7.00 -2.84 -38.93
N GLU A 751 -7.84 -1.84 -39.19
CA GLU A 751 -7.96 -1.12 -40.46
C GLU A 751 -6.62 -0.52 -40.91
N ASP A 752 -6.44 -0.30 -42.21
CA ASP A 752 -5.24 0.39 -42.72
C ASP A 752 -5.29 1.88 -42.38
N ILE A 753 -4.22 2.41 -41.80
CA ILE A 753 -4.16 3.80 -41.33
C ILE A 753 -2.93 4.54 -41.84
N GLY A 754 -3.07 5.86 -41.96
CA GLY A 754 -1.98 6.77 -42.26
C GLY A 754 -1.44 6.64 -43.68
N VAL A 755 -0.33 7.33 -43.94
CA VAL A 755 0.41 7.26 -45.20
C VAL A 755 1.71 6.50 -45.01
N ILE A 756 2.16 5.75 -46.03
CA ILE A 756 3.51 5.22 -46.06
C ILE A 756 4.48 6.40 -46.22
N ALA A 757 5.24 6.69 -45.17
CA ALA A 757 6.17 7.82 -45.12
C ALA A 757 7.53 7.33 -44.61
N ASP A 758 8.25 6.66 -45.51
CA ASP A 758 9.56 6.09 -45.23
C ASP A 758 10.58 7.15 -44.78
N ALA A 759 11.55 6.73 -43.96
CA ALA A 759 12.69 7.53 -43.56
C ALA A 759 13.60 7.86 -44.76
N ALA A 760 14.35 8.96 -44.65
CA ALA A 760 15.25 9.41 -45.71
C ALA A 760 16.30 8.34 -46.05
N GLY A 761 16.42 8.00 -47.34
CA GLY A 761 17.34 6.97 -47.84
C GLY A 761 16.72 5.58 -47.98
N ALA A 762 15.46 5.37 -47.58
CA ALA A 762 14.75 4.12 -47.86
C ALA A 762 14.63 3.87 -49.38
N PRO A 763 14.74 2.61 -49.84
CA PRO A 763 14.56 2.30 -51.24
C PRO A 763 13.10 2.52 -51.65
N THR A 764 12.86 3.57 -52.44
CA THR A 764 11.57 3.81 -53.10
C THR A 764 11.15 2.53 -53.81
N PRO A 765 9.89 2.06 -53.68
CA PRO A 765 9.43 0.92 -54.47
C PRO A 765 9.60 1.26 -55.95
N THR A 766 10.43 0.49 -56.66
CA THR A 766 10.48 0.52 -58.12
C THR A 766 9.03 0.38 -58.60
N PRO A 767 8.49 1.34 -59.37
CA PRO A 767 7.13 1.20 -59.90
C PRO A 767 7.04 -0.15 -60.59
N ALA A 768 6.10 -0.99 -60.15
CA ALA A 768 5.82 -2.24 -60.85
C ALA A 768 5.57 -1.85 -62.31
N ALA A 769 6.36 -2.41 -63.22
CA ALA A 769 6.30 -2.04 -64.62
C ALA A 769 4.84 -2.17 -65.05
N VAL A 770 4.24 -1.05 -65.50
CA VAL A 770 2.86 -1.04 -65.99
C VAL A 770 2.78 -2.18 -67.00
N PRO A 771 1.91 -3.19 -66.82
CA PRO A 771 1.83 -4.29 -67.76
C PRO A 771 1.53 -3.67 -69.12
N SER A 772 2.51 -3.78 -70.03
CA SER A 772 2.41 -3.21 -71.37
C SER A 772 1.08 -3.67 -71.96
N PRO A 773 0.24 -2.77 -72.51
CA PRO A 773 -1.13 -3.11 -72.86
C PRO A 773 -1.13 -4.30 -73.82
N SER A 774 -1.58 -5.44 -73.31
CA SER A 774 -1.74 -6.66 -74.12
C SER A 774 -2.67 -6.30 -75.28
N ALA A 775 -2.23 -6.58 -76.50
CA ALA A 775 -2.93 -6.16 -77.69
C ALA A 775 -4.36 -6.70 -77.67
N SER A 776 -5.34 -5.79 -77.65
CA SER A 776 -6.75 -6.16 -77.71
C SER A 776 -7.02 -6.89 -79.03
N PRO A 777 -7.55 -8.13 -79.02
CA PRO A 777 -7.91 -8.82 -80.24
C PRO A 777 -9.04 -8.05 -80.94
N SER A 778 -8.84 -7.74 -82.22
CA SER A 778 -9.77 -6.95 -83.03
C SER A 778 -11.16 -7.59 -83.10
N ALA A 779 -12.19 -6.74 -83.23
CA ALA A 779 -13.58 -7.15 -83.27
C ALA A 779 -13.88 -8.08 -84.46
N SER A 780 -14.58 -9.19 -84.20
CA SER A 780 -15.26 -9.99 -85.21
C SER A 780 -16.77 -9.76 -85.11
N VAL A 781 -17.42 -9.43 -86.23
CA VAL A 781 -18.82 -8.98 -86.27
C VAL A 781 -19.66 -9.94 -87.11
N SER A 782 -20.59 -10.62 -86.43
CA SER A 782 -21.80 -11.32 -86.96
C SER A 782 -21.59 -12.46 -87.99
N PRO A 783 -22.39 -13.54 -87.88
CA PRO A 783 -23.61 -13.57 -88.70
C PRO A 783 -24.85 -14.11 -87.98
N SER A 784 -25.98 -14.12 -88.71
CA SER A 784 -27.31 -14.63 -88.33
C SER A 784 -28.05 -15.06 -89.62
N PRO A 785 -29.10 -15.90 -89.62
CA PRO A 785 -29.37 -17.14 -88.86
C PRO A 785 -29.77 -18.34 -89.80
N SER A 786 -30.26 -19.47 -89.23
CA SER A 786 -30.84 -20.70 -89.87
C SER A 786 -29.88 -21.92 -89.92
N MET A 787 -30.27 -23.20 -89.74
CA MET A 787 -31.58 -23.86 -89.49
C MET A 787 -31.40 -25.27 -88.83
N VAL A 788 -32.33 -25.67 -87.93
CA VAL A 788 -32.92 -27.04 -87.72
C VAL A 788 -32.05 -28.29 -87.32
N SER A 789 -32.21 -28.73 -86.04
CA SER A 789 -32.54 -30.11 -85.51
C SER A 789 -31.66 -31.36 -85.78
N PRO A 790 -31.74 -32.50 -85.00
CA PRO A 790 -32.48 -32.79 -83.74
C PRO A 790 -31.63 -33.36 -82.56
N SER A 791 -32.30 -33.61 -81.42
CA SER A 791 -31.84 -34.30 -80.17
C SER A 791 -32.00 -35.85 -80.27
N PRO A 792 -31.62 -36.73 -79.28
CA PRO A 792 -32.04 -36.78 -77.84
C PRO A 792 -30.86 -36.84 -76.82
N SER A 793 -31.00 -36.45 -75.53
CA SER A 793 -31.57 -37.18 -74.34
C SER A 793 -30.78 -38.46 -73.97
N ASP A 794 -30.49 -38.83 -72.70
CA ASP A 794 -31.03 -38.54 -71.36
C ASP A 794 -29.90 -38.16 -70.35
N GLY A 795 -30.11 -37.82 -69.06
CA GLY A 795 -31.27 -37.69 -68.18
C GLY A 795 -30.80 -37.12 -66.83
N GLY A 796 -31.65 -36.46 -66.04
CA GLY A 796 -31.18 -35.56 -64.96
C GLY A 796 -31.61 -35.88 -63.52
N LYS A 797 -30.95 -35.14 -62.60
CA LYS A 797 -31.33 -34.81 -61.20
C LYS A 797 -31.11 -35.91 -60.12
N PRO A 798 -31.10 -35.54 -58.80
CA PRO A 798 -31.21 -34.20 -58.20
C PRO A 798 -30.07 -33.79 -57.24
N SER A 799 -30.07 -32.50 -56.89
CA SER A 799 -29.28 -31.85 -55.84
C SER A 799 -29.73 -32.18 -54.41
N CYS A 800 -28.78 -32.30 -53.47
CA CYS A 800 -29.07 -31.99 -52.06
C CYS A 800 -29.12 -30.48 -51.84
N LYS A 801 -30.08 -30.03 -51.01
CA LYS A 801 -30.21 -28.64 -50.51
C LYS A 801 -30.08 -28.64 -48.98
N PRO A 802 -29.73 -27.49 -48.35
CA PRO A 802 -29.25 -27.48 -46.98
C PRO A 802 -30.31 -27.83 -45.92
N TRP A 803 -29.85 -28.03 -44.68
CA TRP A 803 -30.65 -28.23 -43.45
C TRP A 803 -31.11 -29.66 -43.11
N LYS A 804 -30.29 -30.69 -43.39
CA LYS A 804 -30.23 -31.90 -42.54
C LYS A 804 -28.80 -32.34 -42.25
N LEU A 805 -28.58 -32.71 -40.99
CA LEU A 805 -27.39 -33.39 -40.48
C LEU A 805 -27.62 -34.91 -40.59
N TYR A 806 -26.58 -35.66 -40.96
CA TYR A 806 -26.56 -37.12 -41.20
C TYR A 806 -27.29 -37.66 -42.45
N CYS A 807 -26.51 -38.28 -43.33
CA CYS A 807 -26.93 -39.25 -44.35
C CYS A 807 -26.07 -40.52 -44.22
N ASP A 808 -26.56 -41.51 -43.48
CA ASP A 808 -26.16 -42.92 -43.48
C ASP A 808 -27.39 -43.71 -42.97
N PRO A 809 -27.77 -44.86 -43.57
CA PRO A 809 -27.34 -46.13 -42.99
C PRO A 809 -27.11 -47.32 -43.95
N GLN A 810 -26.03 -48.07 -43.68
CA GLN A 810 -25.98 -49.54 -43.46
C GLN A 810 -26.02 -50.60 -44.61
N THR A 811 -24.84 -51.22 -44.80
CA THR A 811 -24.50 -52.67 -44.71
C THR A 811 -25.39 -53.80 -45.27
N ALA A 812 -24.77 -54.70 -46.06
CA ALA A 812 -25.05 -56.15 -46.03
C ALA A 812 -23.87 -57.03 -46.50
N ALA A 813 -23.47 -58.00 -45.65
CA ALA A 813 -22.85 -59.33 -45.91
C ALA A 813 -21.59 -59.53 -46.80
N GLY A 814 -20.67 -60.43 -46.39
CA GLY A 814 -19.74 -61.10 -47.33
C GLY A 814 -18.39 -61.65 -46.83
N THR A 815 -18.40 -62.63 -45.92
CA THR A 815 -17.36 -63.66 -45.63
C THR A 815 -16.03 -63.71 -46.44
N GLY A 816 -14.89 -63.93 -45.75
CA GLY A 816 -13.65 -64.45 -46.35
C GLY A 816 -12.46 -64.54 -45.39
N ASN A 817 -11.81 -65.70 -45.28
CA ASN A 817 -10.77 -65.99 -44.27
C ASN A 817 -9.40 -66.27 -44.94
N GLY A 818 -8.29 -65.96 -44.25
CA GLY A 818 -7.00 -66.65 -44.45
C GLY A 818 -5.80 -65.87 -44.99
N GLY A 819 -4.77 -65.72 -44.14
CA GLY A 819 -3.45 -66.32 -44.40
C GLY A 819 -2.37 -65.56 -45.20
N ASN A 820 -1.23 -65.32 -44.52
CA ASN A 820 0.17 -65.44 -44.98
C ASN A 820 0.67 -64.80 -46.30
N GLY A 821 1.93 -64.33 -46.28
CA GLY A 821 2.76 -64.32 -47.50
C GLY A 821 3.92 -63.33 -47.47
N ASN A 822 5.15 -63.82 -47.68
CA ASN A 822 6.39 -63.03 -47.71
C ASN A 822 7.09 -63.18 -49.07
N GLY A 823 7.72 -62.09 -49.55
CA GLY A 823 8.82 -62.13 -50.54
C GLY A 823 8.46 -62.25 -52.03
N GLY A 824 9.28 -61.64 -52.90
CA GLY A 824 9.11 -61.73 -54.36
C GLY A 824 10.01 -60.79 -55.20
N ASN A 825 11.29 -61.11 -55.30
CA ASN A 825 12.33 -60.45 -56.12
C ASN A 825 12.07 -60.52 -57.66
N THR A 826 12.56 -59.55 -58.48
CA THR A 826 13.50 -59.78 -59.62
C THR A 826 13.80 -58.55 -60.54
N ASN A 827 15.03 -58.58 -61.11
CA ASN A 827 15.74 -57.73 -62.08
C ASN A 827 15.03 -57.29 -63.39
N GLY A 828 15.63 -56.29 -64.11
CA GLY A 828 15.50 -56.25 -65.59
C GLY A 828 15.99 -55.04 -66.45
N GLY A 829 17.28 -54.65 -66.45
CA GLY A 829 18.07 -54.32 -67.66
C GLY A 829 17.80 -53.13 -68.65
N ASN A 830 18.82 -52.24 -68.75
CA ASN A 830 19.60 -51.85 -69.97
C ASN A 830 19.37 -50.52 -70.76
N GLY A 831 20.49 -49.88 -71.16
CA GLY A 831 20.67 -48.81 -72.17
C GLY A 831 20.52 -47.34 -71.71
N GLY A 832 21.36 -46.35 -72.06
CA GLY A 832 22.68 -46.31 -72.74
C GLY A 832 23.02 -44.88 -73.24
N GLY A 833 24.31 -44.46 -73.24
CA GLY A 833 24.78 -43.22 -73.93
C GLY A 833 25.58 -42.18 -73.13
N LEU A 834 26.84 -41.98 -73.50
CA LEU A 834 27.77 -40.87 -73.15
C LEU A 834 27.83 -39.86 -74.34
N PRO A 835 28.61 -38.74 -74.35
CA PRO A 835 29.57 -38.16 -73.38
C PRO A 835 29.22 -36.67 -73.05
N ALA A 836 30.06 -35.77 -72.47
CA ALA A 836 31.48 -35.76 -72.10
C ALA A 836 31.78 -34.76 -70.97
N GLY A 837 32.85 -35.01 -70.19
CA GLY A 837 33.68 -33.98 -69.53
C GLY A 837 33.11 -33.26 -68.29
N GLY A 838 33.67 -33.41 -67.08
CA GLY A 838 34.74 -34.31 -66.64
C GLY A 838 35.44 -33.83 -65.37
N THR A 839 35.68 -34.77 -64.44
CA THR A 839 36.83 -34.83 -63.49
C THR A 839 37.01 -33.70 -62.46
N THR A 840 37.44 -33.90 -61.21
CA THR A 840 37.74 -35.06 -60.32
C THR A 840 37.99 -34.44 -58.92
N GLY A 841 37.86 -35.11 -57.78
CA GLY A 841 37.44 -36.48 -57.51
C GLY A 841 37.35 -36.72 -55.99
N GLN A 842 36.23 -37.32 -55.58
CA GLN A 842 36.09 -38.58 -54.84
C GLN A 842 37.18 -39.10 -53.85
N PRO A 843 36.81 -40.02 -52.91
CA PRO A 843 37.01 -39.78 -51.48
C PRO A 843 37.65 -41.00 -50.76
N THR A 844 37.47 -41.11 -49.45
CA THR A 844 37.18 -42.42 -48.81
C THR A 844 36.61 -42.25 -47.39
N THR A 845 35.77 -43.19 -46.96
CA THR A 845 35.15 -43.33 -45.63
C THR A 845 34.93 -44.81 -45.31
N PRO A 846 34.60 -45.22 -44.05
CA PRO A 846 35.00 -44.69 -42.75
C PRO A 846 35.98 -45.70 -42.04
N PRO A 847 35.62 -46.73 -41.21
CA PRO A 847 34.48 -47.01 -40.31
C PRO A 847 34.83 -47.20 -38.80
N THR A 848 33.79 -47.14 -37.94
CA THR A 848 33.59 -47.84 -36.63
C THR A 848 34.68 -47.87 -35.53
N GLY A 849 34.32 -47.43 -34.30
CA GLY A 849 35.00 -47.87 -33.06
C GLY A 849 34.76 -47.04 -31.79
N ARG A 850 33.85 -47.48 -30.90
CA ARG A 850 33.85 -47.21 -29.44
C ARG A 850 34.41 -48.47 -28.72
N PRO A 851 34.73 -48.49 -27.41
CA PRO A 851 34.79 -47.41 -26.39
C PRO A 851 36.13 -47.37 -25.58
N GLY A 852 36.32 -46.39 -24.68
CA GLY A 852 37.40 -46.47 -23.68
C GLY A 852 37.66 -45.21 -22.81
N ARG A 853 37.26 -45.26 -21.53
CA ARG A 853 37.94 -44.60 -20.37
C ARG A 853 38.85 -45.68 -19.71
N PRO A 854 39.82 -45.41 -18.79
CA PRO A 854 39.89 -44.26 -17.87
C PRO A 854 41.32 -43.67 -17.59
N GLY A 855 41.36 -42.58 -16.80
CA GLY A 855 42.57 -42.08 -16.11
C GLY A 855 43.58 -41.30 -16.97
N GLY A 856 44.41 -40.40 -16.43
CA GLY A 856 44.42 -39.85 -15.07
C GLY A 856 45.69 -39.04 -14.76
N VAL A 857 45.50 -37.88 -14.09
CA VAL A 857 46.46 -37.11 -13.26
C VAL A 857 47.81 -36.58 -13.83
N THR A 858 48.28 -35.56 -13.11
CA THR A 858 49.56 -34.81 -13.14
C THR A 858 49.83 -33.89 -14.36
N ASN A 859 49.90 -32.56 -14.24
CA ASN A 859 50.53 -31.62 -13.28
C ASN A 859 51.94 -31.16 -13.72
N TRP A 860 51.95 -30.07 -14.48
CA TRP A 860 52.96 -29.01 -14.58
C TRP A 860 52.17 -27.75 -15.01
N GLY A 861 52.47 -26.52 -14.59
CA GLY A 861 53.52 -26.02 -13.70
C GLY A 861 53.40 -24.49 -13.69
N ALA A 862 53.77 -23.85 -12.58
CA ALA A 862 53.66 -22.41 -12.34
C ALA A 862 54.43 -21.53 -13.39
N THR A 863 54.35 -20.20 -13.43
CA THR A 863 54.39 -19.26 -12.29
C THR A 863 54.15 -17.79 -12.73
N ILE A 864 53.64 -16.97 -11.81
CA ILE A 864 53.92 -15.51 -11.60
C ILE A 864 53.52 -14.47 -12.67
N GLY A 865 52.88 -13.40 -12.19
CA GLY A 865 52.83 -12.09 -12.85
C GLY A 865 51.67 -11.23 -12.33
N GLY A 866 51.87 -10.45 -11.27
CA GLY A 866 50.80 -9.64 -10.66
C GLY A 866 51.07 -8.13 -10.70
N GLY A 867 50.10 -7.34 -10.20
CA GLY A 867 50.26 -5.92 -9.87
C GLY A 867 49.71 -4.94 -10.92
N GLY A 868 48.63 -4.25 -10.58
CA GLY A 868 47.95 -3.23 -11.39
C GLY A 868 46.61 -2.86 -10.80
#